data_AF-A0A1H8VSL7-F1
#
_entry.id   AF-A0A1H8VSL7-F1
#
_cell.length_a   1.000
_cell.length_b   1.000
_cell.length_c   1.000
_cell.angle_alpha   90.00
_cell.angle_beta   90.00
_cell.angle_gamma   90.00
#
_symmetry.space_group_name_H-M   'P 1'
#
loop_
_entity.id
_entity.type
_entity.pdbx_description
1 polymer ?
#
loop_
_entity_poly.entity_id
_entity_poly.type
_entity_poly.pdbx_seq_one_letter_code
_entity_poly.pdbx_strand_id
1 'polypeptide(L)'
;MTVVTVLAGEFVDELFAVEPLTAALLGVRPDAPGLDDPSAEAEAAHRGRLSALLERARAVEAAGLSGEDRVTREVLVHSIEGRLDLIDSHFTEFTVSDLFVAPAAGLLSSLPMVSVAGGASAEAHLGRLAGIPAYLRAIAERHRAGIAAGRVPVARLVRGAIAHLDRYLAEPAGDPLLRQPAPDEEFATRREELLRDVVHPAFREYRDFLEAEVLQHGRPDDQAGVSWLPGGDEIYARLARLHTTTARGPQDLHDTGLAVIAGQAEQYRELGARVFGTRELPEIFDRLRNDPKLRWSSAGELLDTARSAITRAAAESPKWFGRIPGQPWTVEAVPEDSAPGAPPAYYMLPAADGSRPGTYFANTYEATERFRHTAEATAFHEAIPGHHFQLSTALGLTDLPLLRRIGDFTAYTEGWGLYTERLADEMGLYSDDVALLGMLTLESMRAGRLVVDTGLHALGWSRQQAIDYLVENTPMAPVEIEAEVDRYIGYPGQALAYMVGRLEIQRIRAAAEARLGSRFDVRAFHDVVLSGGAMPLSVLDGVVSEWVAGHGDTVNGLAEDLLELDFERQPLERTIYGLPGDHDKLGDPSLAGAQRYRAAYDAIATRAEAIGRAGLSSAEIVTRDVVITRARGVIDSLDSRLSGFAVSDGFSAPALYLLMILAELKPDDEEKARGHLSRLGAVGAYLDALIEAQRATMAEGLVPPDFLVKIGIGYVDRYLEADTDPLRVTPVAEIEGFAEERDRLLAEVVHPAFARYRAFLADEALPLAKPETEPGIGHLPGGQEKYQGLIRAETTTERTAQDLHDTGLRVAGELAAEYRELGARMFGTAELPEIFERLRSDPELRWRDGEELLDSARSAVTRAEAVAPQWFSRVPAARCVVVPVPEAEAASGTIAYYLPPSFDGSRPGTYYANTYEASSRPRFTSEAIAFHEAVPGHHFQLSFVQELTGLPMLRRVVPFTAYLEGWGLYAERLADEMGLYLDDLTRLGMLTQDSMRAGRLVVDTGLHALGWSRQQAIDYLIENTPMAKLEIEAEVDRYVANPGQALGYMVGRLEIQRVRAGAERALGADFDIREFHDVVLGNGILPLSTLDDLVTEWVSARAGR
;
A
#
# COMPACT_ATOMS: atom_id res chain seq x y z
N MET A 1 -27.65 -16.85 -17.18
CA MET A 1 -26.48 -17.63 -17.63
C MET A 1 -25.90 -16.96 -18.85
N THR A 2 -24.61 -16.68 -18.83
CA THR A 2 -23.90 -16.04 -19.95
C THR A 2 -23.50 -17.10 -20.97
N VAL A 3 -23.09 -16.68 -22.18
CA VAL A 3 -22.58 -17.62 -23.20
C VAL A 3 -21.38 -18.43 -22.67
N VAL A 4 -20.54 -17.80 -21.85
CA VAL A 4 -19.36 -18.44 -21.26
C VAL A 4 -19.77 -19.49 -20.24
N THR A 5 -20.73 -19.19 -19.35
CA THR A 5 -21.23 -20.18 -18.39
C THR A 5 -21.80 -21.42 -19.08
N VAL A 6 -22.51 -21.22 -20.21
CA VAL A 6 -23.07 -22.33 -20.99
C VAL A 6 -21.96 -23.21 -21.58
N LEU A 7 -20.95 -22.61 -22.21
CA LEU A 7 -19.83 -23.36 -22.78
C LEU A 7 -19.01 -24.09 -21.70
N ALA A 8 -18.83 -23.49 -20.53
CA ALA A 8 -18.20 -24.14 -19.39
C ALA A 8 -19.00 -25.35 -18.90
N GLY A 9 -20.33 -25.25 -18.87
CA GLY A 9 -21.22 -26.37 -18.57
C GLY A 9 -21.12 -27.50 -19.60
N GLU A 10 -21.15 -27.16 -20.90
CA GLU A 10 -20.97 -28.13 -21.99
C GLU A 10 -19.63 -28.88 -21.88
N PHE A 11 -18.53 -28.20 -21.52
CA PHE A 11 -17.24 -28.85 -21.32
C PHE A 11 -17.26 -29.83 -20.15
N VAL A 12 -17.85 -29.45 -19.02
CA VAL A 12 -17.96 -30.35 -17.86
C VAL A 12 -18.84 -31.56 -18.17
N ASP A 13 -19.94 -31.36 -18.90
CA ASP A 13 -20.79 -32.46 -19.37
C ASP A 13 -20.05 -33.42 -20.28
N GLU A 14 -19.25 -32.90 -21.21
CA GLU A 14 -18.39 -33.69 -22.09
C GLU A 14 -17.32 -34.46 -21.31
N LEU A 15 -16.65 -33.81 -20.34
CA LEU A 15 -15.67 -34.46 -19.46
C LEU A 15 -16.29 -35.64 -18.72
N PHE A 16 -17.44 -35.44 -18.09
CA PHE A 16 -18.13 -36.50 -17.36
C PHE A 16 -18.74 -37.59 -18.24
N ALA A 17 -18.98 -37.31 -19.53
CA ALA A 17 -19.42 -38.33 -20.48
C ALA A 17 -18.30 -39.29 -20.88
N VAL A 18 -17.06 -38.79 -20.97
CA VAL A 18 -15.88 -39.61 -21.33
C VAL A 18 -15.21 -40.23 -20.11
N GLU A 19 -15.32 -39.58 -18.95
CA GLU A 19 -14.74 -40.02 -17.68
C GLU A 19 -15.85 -40.23 -16.61
N PRO A 20 -16.77 -41.20 -16.82
CA PRO A 20 -17.87 -41.44 -15.89
C PRO A 20 -17.40 -41.84 -14.49
N LEU A 21 -16.20 -42.45 -14.37
CA LEU A 21 -15.61 -42.79 -13.08
C LEU A 21 -15.22 -41.53 -12.29
N THR A 22 -14.62 -40.52 -12.94
CA THR A 22 -14.27 -39.24 -12.31
C THR A 22 -15.50 -38.51 -11.80
N ALA A 23 -16.59 -38.49 -12.58
CA ALA A 23 -17.85 -37.87 -12.18
C ALA A 23 -18.47 -38.52 -10.92
N ALA A 24 -18.34 -39.86 -10.81
CA ALA A 24 -18.76 -40.61 -9.64
C ALA A 24 -17.85 -40.37 -8.43
N LEU A 25 -16.53 -40.31 -8.64
CA LEU A 25 -15.53 -40.05 -7.61
C LEU A 25 -15.71 -38.67 -6.95
N LEU A 26 -16.00 -37.64 -7.77
CA LEU A 26 -16.30 -36.30 -7.28
C LEU A 26 -17.66 -36.18 -6.58
N GLY A 27 -18.48 -37.24 -6.61
CA GLY A 27 -19.83 -37.24 -6.03
C GLY A 27 -20.84 -36.41 -6.81
N VAL A 28 -20.51 -35.95 -8.02
CA VAL A 28 -21.40 -35.12 -8.85
C VAL A 28 -22.41 -35.98 -9.59
N ARG A 29 -22.00 -37.17 -10.06
CA ARG A 29 -22.85 -38.18 -10.70
C ARG A 29 -22.52 -39.59 -10.17
N PRO A 30 -22.83 -39.89 -8.90
CA PRO A 30 -22.42 -41.15 -8.25
C PRO A 30 -22.98 -42.41 -8.95
N ASP A 31 -24.09 -42.28 -9.66
CA ASP A 31 -24.79 -43.32 -10.43
C ASP A 31 -24.37 -43.39 -11.91
N ALA A 32 -23.38 -42.62 -12.37
CA ALA A 32 -22.89 -42.66 -13.74
C ALA A 32 -22.40 -44.08 -14.11
N PRO A 33 -23.01 -44.77 -15.09
CA PRO A 33 -22.68 -46.16 -15.39
C PRO A 33 -21.39 -46.29 -16.19
N GLY A 34 -20.68 -47.40 -16.00
CA GLY A 34 -19.56 -47.81 -16.84
C GLY A 34 -18.20 -47.19 -16.47
N LEU A 35 -17.18 -47.63 -17.21
CA LEU A 35 -15.81 -47.12 -17.18
C LEU A 35 -15.56 -46.30 -18.45
N ASP A 36 -14.47 -45.55 -18.44
CA ASP A 36 -13.97 -44.81 -19.59
C ASP A 36 -13.76 -45.75 -20.80
N ASP A 37 -13.93 -45.25 -22.03
CA ASP A 37 -13.61 -45.99 -23.26
C ASP A 37 -12.25 -45.51 -23.80
N PRO A 38 -11.16 -46.27 -23.61
CA PRO A 38 -9.83 -45.85 -24.02
C PRO A 38 -9.51 -46.22 -25.47
N SER A 39 -10.49 -46.67 -26.26
CA SER A 39 -10.28 -46.98 -27.67
C SER A 39 -9.81 -45.76 -28.47
N ALA A 40 -9.06 -46.01 -29.54
CA ALA A 40 -8.57 -44.95 -30.40
C ALA A 40 -9.72 -44.18 -31.07
N GLU A 41 -10.82 -44.87 -31.37
CA GLU A 41 -12.04 -44.29 -31.93
C GLU A 41 -12.74 -43.33 -30.95
N ALA A 42 -12.88 -43.73 -29.69
CA ALA A 42 -13.47 -42.89 -28.65
C ALA A 42 -12.62 -41.64 -28.38
N GLU A 43 -11.30 -41.81 -28.26
CA GLU A 43 -10.34 -40.72 -28.06
C GLU A 43 -10.38 -39.72 -29.24
N ALA A 44 -10.38 -40.21 -30.48
CA ALA A 44 -10.48 -39.36 -31.67
C ALA A 44 -11.80 -38.58 -31.73
N ALA A 45 -12.92 -39.22 -31.36
CA ALA A 45 -14.23 -38.56 -31.31
C ALA A 45 -14.27 -37.47 -30.22
N HIS A 46 -13.71 -37.74 -29.04
CA HIS A 46 -13.59 -36.78 -27.95
C HIS A 46 -12.71 -35.59 -28.34
N ARG A 47 -11.53 -35.84 -28.90
CA ARG A 47 -10.63 -34.80 -29.45
C ARG A 47 -11.35 -33.89 -30.44
N GLY A 48 -12.18 -34.46 -31.32
CA GLY A 48 -12.98 -33.69 -32.28
C GLY A 48 -14.01 -32.78 -31.62
N ARG A 49 -14.72 -33.26 -30.59
CA ARG A 49 -15.68 -32.46 -29.81
C ARG A 49 -14.99 -31.34 -29.03
N LEU A 50 -13.87 -31.65 -28.37
CA LEU A 50 -13.03 -30.65 -27.68
C LEU A 50 -12.53 -29.57 -28.63
N SER A 51 -12.04 -29.93 -29.81
CA SER A 51 -11.58 -28.97 -30.82
C SER A 51 -12.70 -28.02 -31.26
N ALA A 52 -13.90 -28.56 -31.50
CA ALA A 52 -15.06 -27.73 -31.85
C ALA A 52 -15.50 -26.80 -30.70
N LEU A 53 -15.40 -27.27 -29.46
CA LEU A 53 -15.71 -26.46 -28.28
C LEU A 53 -14.67 -25.36 -28.05
N LEU A 54 -13.39 -25.64 -28.28
CA LEU A 54 -12.30 -24.66 -28.20
C LEU A 54 -12.50 -23.51 -29.19
N GLU A 55 -12.83 -23.83 -30.44
CA GLU A 55 -13.12 -22.81 -31.47
C GLU A 55 -14.29 -21.90 -31.04
N ARG A 56 -15.36 -22.49 -30.48
CA ARG A 56 -16.49 -21.72 -29.94
C ARG A 56 -16.09 -20.85 -28.75
N ALA A 57 -15.30 -21.37 -27.82
CA ALA A 57 -14.82 -20.62 -26.66
C ALA A 57 -13.93 -19.43 -27.07
N ARG A 58 -13.02 -19.64 -28.04
CA ARG A 58 -12.15 -18.59 -28.57
C ARG A 58 -12.92 -17.52 -29.37
N ALA A 59 -13.99 -17.90 -30.05
CA ALA A 59 -14.83 -16.98 -30.81
C ALA A 59 -15.65 -16.00 -29.93
N VAL A 60 -15.79 -16.26 -28.62
CA VAL A 60 -16.37 -15.28 -27.69
C VAL A 60 -15.38 -14.13 -27.51
N GLU A 61 -15.76 -12.92 -27.91
CA GLU A 61 -14.93 -11.73 -27.70
C GLU A 61 -14.79 -11.42 -26.20
N ALA A 62 -13.55 -11.22 -25.74
CA ALA A 62 -13.28 -10.87 -24.34
C ALA A 62 -13.74 -9.44 -23.99
N ALA A 63 -13.81 -8.56 -25.00
CA ALA A 63 -14.28 -7.19 -24.85
C ALA A 63 -15.79 -7.18 -24.55
N GLY A 64 -16.17 -6.67 -23.38
CA GLY A 64 -17.57 -6.61 -22.94
C GLY A 64 -18.01 -7.75 -22.00
N LEU A 65 -17.13 -8.72 -21.71
CA LEU A 65 -17.36 -9.68 -20.64
C LEU A 65 -17.15 -9.05 -19.26
N SER A 66 -17.93 -9.50 -18.28
CA SER A 66 -17.63 -9.22 -16.86
C SER A 66 -16.27 -9.81 -16.48
N GLY A 67 -15.66 -9.35 -15.38
CA GLY A 67 -14.41 -9.91 -14.88
C GLY A 67 -14.50 -11.43 -14.67
N GLU A 68 -15.58 -11.92 -14.06
CA GLU A 68 -15.80 -13.35 -13.82
C GLU A 68 -15.99 -14.17 -15.10
N ASP A 69 -16.73 -13.66 -16.09
CA ASP A 69 -16.91 -14.34 -17.38
C ASP A 69 -15.60 -14.40 -18.16
N ARG A 70 -14.78 -13.33 -18.09
CA ARG A 70 -13.46 -13.30 -18.74
C ARG A 70 -12.55 -14.37 -18.15
N VAL A 71 -12.48 -14.45 -16.83
CA VAL A 71 -11.70 -15.48 -16.12
C VAL A 71 -12.20 -16.88 -16.45
N THR A 72 -13.53 -17.09 -16.43
CA THR A 72 -14.14 -18.38 -16.78
C THR A 72 -13.81 -18.80 -18.21
N ARG A 73 -13.84 -17.87 -19.17
CA ARG A 73 -13.48 -18.13 -20.57
C ARG A 73 -12.02 -18.59 -20.69
N GLU A 74 -11.09 -17.89 -20.08
CA GLU A 74 -9.66 -18.26 -20.15
C GLU A 74 -9.40 -19.63 -19.53
N VAL A 75 -10.07 -19.95 -18.42
CA VAL A 75 -9.98 -21.26 -17.77
C VAL A 75 -10.54 -22.36 -18.64
N LEU A 76 -11.70 -22.13 -19.27
CA LEU A 76 -12.28 -23.05 -20.23
C LEU A 76 -11.32 -23.33 -21.40
N VAL A 77 -10.76 -22.27 -21.99
CA VAL A 77 -9.80 -22.39 -23.10
C VAL A 77 -8.60 -23.24 -22.66
N HIS A 78 -7.99 -22.92 -21.52
CA HIS A 78 -6.82 -23.64 -21.03
C HIS A 78 -7.13 -25.10 -20.64
N SER A 79 -8.29 -25.36 -20.03
CA SER A 79 -8.71 -26.73 -19.70
C SER A 79 -8.88 -27.60 -20.95
N ILE A 80 -9.47 -27.04 -22.02
CA ILE A 80 -9.63 -27.77 -23.29
C ILE A 80 -8.27 -27.99 -23.95
N GLU A 81 -7.41 -26.97 -23.99
CA GLU A 81 -6.05 -27.09 -24.54
C GLU A 81 -5.22 -28.14 -23.81
N GLY A 82 -5.25 -28.16 -22.48
CA GLY A 82 -4.57 -29.17 -21.68
C GLY A 82 -5.07 -30.60 -21.98
N ARG A 83 -6.38 -30.79 -22.15
CA ARG A 83 -6.94 -32.10 -22.51
C ARG A 83 -6.53 -32.53 -23.92
N LEU A 84 -6.50 -31.59 -24.88
CA LEU A 84 -5.97 -31.85 -26.22
C LEU A 84 -4.48 -32.18 -26.18
N ASP A 85 -3.69 -31.50 -25.34
CA ASP A 85 -2.27 -31.79 -25.17
C ASP A 85 -2.00 -33.18 -24.60
N LEU A 86 -2.83 -33.64 -23.65
CA LEU A 86 -2.76 -35.01 -23.13
C LEU A 86 -3.07 -36.04 -24.23
N ILE A 87 -4.12 -35.83 -25.02
CA ILE A 87 -4.47 -36.72 -26.14
C ILE A 87 -3.35 -36.73 -27.19
N ASP A 88 -2.90 -35.56 -27.64
CA ASP A 88 -1.89 -35.40 -28.69
C ASP A 88 -0.49 -35.86 -28.24
N SER A 89 -0.26 -36.01 -26.94
CA SER A 89 0.97 -36.61 -26.40
C SER A 89 1.01 -38.13 -26.56
N HIS A 90 -0.12 -38.77 -26.90
CA HIS A 90 -0.28 -40.23 -26.95
C HIS A 90 0.07 -40.96 -25.65
N PHE A 91 -0.10 -40.28 -24.51
CA PHE A 91 0.33 -40.75 -23.18
C PHE A 91 -0.13 -42.19 -22.88
N THR A 92 -1.39 -42.51 -23.14
CA THR A 92 -1.98 -43.84 -22.92
C THR A 92 -1.24 -44.97 -23.63
N GLU A 93 -0.62 -44.71 -24.80
CA GLU A 93 0.01 -45.74 -25.61
C GLU A 93 1.29 -46.30 -24.95
N PHE A 94 2.02 -45.48 -24.19
CA PHE A 94 3.33 -45.86 -23.61
C PHE A 94 3.39 -45.83 -22.07
N THR A 95 2.32 -45.40 -21.39
CA THR A 95 2.28 -45.37 -19.92
C THR A 95 1.92 -46.73 -19.34
N VAL A 96 2.94 -47.47 -18.90
CA VAL A 96 2.82 -48.75 -18.18
C VAL A 96 3.67 -48.70 -16.91
N SER A 97 3.01 -48.66 -15.75
CA SER A 97 3.64 -48.63 -14.42
C SER A 97 2.68 -49.14 -13.34
N ASP A 98 3.15 -49.25 -12.11
CA ASP A 98 2.35 -49.46 -10.90
C ASP A 98 1.80 -48.16 -10.28
N LEU A 99 2.08 -47.00 -10.89
CA LEU A 99 1.57 -45.70 -10.49
C LEU A 99 0.10 -45.51 -10.93
N PHE A 100 -0.66 -44.73 -10.15
CA PHE A 100 -2.08 -44.44 -10.41
C PHE A 100 -2.38 -43.76 -11.76
N VAL A 101 -1.36 -43.22 -12.45
CA VAL A 101 -1.50 -42.62 -13.78
C VAL A 101 -1.54 -43.65 -14.90
N ALA A 102 -1.06 -44.88 -14.65
CA ALA A 102 -1.15 -45.95 -15.63
C ALA A 102 -2.56 -46.55 -15.60
N PRO A 103 -3.17 -46.88 -16.76
CA PRO A 103 -4.59 -47.27 -16.83
C PRO A 103 -5.02 -48.38 -15.85
N ALA A 104 -4.25 -49.47 -15.77
CA ALA A 104 -4.58 -50.61 -14.91
C ALA A 104 -4.43 -50.29 -13.41
N ALA A 105 -3.32 -49.66 -13.02
CA ALA A 105 -3.07 -49.27 -11.63
C ALA A 105 -3.98 -48.12 -11.18
N GLY A 106 -4.30 -47.18 -12.07
CA GLY A 106 -5.25 -46.10 -11.87
C GLY A 106 -6.67 -46.61 -11.62
N LEU A 107 -7.10 -47.63 -12.35
CA LEU A 107 -8.39 -48.28 -12.11
C LEU A 107 -8.46 -48.91 -10.71
N LEU A 108 -7.39 -49.62 -10.30
CA LEU A 108 -7.27 -50.20 -8.94
C LEU A 108 -7.11 -49.15 -7.85
N SER A 109 -6.70 -47.92 -8.18
CA SER A 109 -6.57 -46.81 -7.23
C SER A 109 -7.89 -46.05 -7.06
N SER A 110 -8.57 -45.73 -8.17
CA SER A 110 -9.75 -44.87 -8.20
C SER A 110 -11.07 -45.58 -7.91
N LEU A 111 -11.27 -46.80 -8.42
CA LEU A 111 -12.53 -47.51 -8.27
C LEU A 111 -12.87 -47.85 -6.80
N PRO A 112 -11.91 -48.22 -5.92
CA PRO A 112 -12.14 -48.38 -4.48
C PRO A 112 -12.60 -47.12 -3.74
N MET A 113 -12.41 -45.93 -4.32
CA MET A 113 -12.76 -44.66 -3.68
C MET A 113 -14.21 -44.23 -3.95
N VAL A 114 -14.93 -44.90 -4.86
CA VAL A 114 -16.31 -44.57 -5.21
C VAL A 114 -17.29 -45.18 -4.21
N SER A 115 -18.04 -44.33 -3.50
CA SER A 115 -19.04 -44.76 -2.52
C SER A 115 -20.16 -45.63 -3.12
N VAL A 116 -20.64 -46.60 -2.35
CA VAL A 116 -21.71 -47.54 -2.72
C VAL A 116 -22.89 -47.41 -1.76
N ALA A 117 -23.84 -46.54 -2.08
CA ALA A 117 -24.97 -46.19 -1.18
C ALA A 117 -26.25 -47.04 -1.38
N GLY A 118 -26.22 -48.08 -2.23
CA GLY A 118 -27.39 -48.91 -2.58
C GLY A 118 -28.12 -48.45 -3.87
N GLY A 119 -29.14 -49.20 -4.30
CA GLY A 119 -29.98 -48.84 -5.45
C GLY A 119 -29.20 -48.70 -6.78
N ALA A 120 -29.44 -47.61 -7.51
CA ALA A 120 -28.79 -47.36 -8.81
C ALA A 120 -27.27 -47.21 -8.71
N SER A 121 -26.74 -46.68 -7.60
CA SER A 121 -25.30 -46.56 -7.35
C SER A 121 -24.64 -47.93 -7.17
N ALA A 122 -25.32 -48.87 -6.52
CA ALA A 122 -24.85 -50.25 -6.38
C ALA A 122 -24.82 -50.98 -7.73
N GLU A 123 -25.88 -50.88 -8.54
CA GLU A 123 -25.88 -51.48 -9.89
C GLU A 123 -24.82 -50.85 -10.81
N ALA A 124 -24.63 -49.53 -10.75
CA ALA A 124 -23.56 -48.86 -11.50
C ALA A 124 -22.17 -49.37 -11.08
N HIS A 125 -21.93 -49.59 -9.79
CA HIS A 125 -20.68 -50.15 -9.29
C HIS A 125 -20.44 -51.59 -9.79
N LEU A 126 -21.44 -52.48 -9.72
CA LEU A 126 -21.33 -53.83 -10.29
C LEU A 126 -21.10 -53.78 -11.81
N GLY A 127 -21.75 -52.84 -12.50
CA GLY A 127 -21.54 -52.60 -13.93
C GLY A 127 -20.11 -52.17 -14.27
N ARG A 128 -19.49 -51.32 -13.44
CA ARG A 128 -18.06 -50.92 -13.59
C ARG A 128 -17.14 -52.13 -13.45
N LEU A 129 -17.37 -52.97 -12.43
CA LEU A 129 -16.60 -54.21 -12.23
C LEU A 129 -16.75 -55.16 -13.43
N ALA A 130 -17.96 -55.33 -13.94
CA ALA A 130 -18.22 -56.15 -15.13
C ALA A 130 -17.58 -55.58 -16.41
N GLY A 131 -17.31 -54.27 -16.47
CA GLY A 131 -16.69 -53.58 -17.60
C GLY A 131 -15.16 -53.69 -17.65
N ILE A 132 -14.50 -54.05 -16.55
CA ILE A 132 -13.02 -54.13 -16.45
C ILE A 132 -12.36 -54.93 -17.57
N PRO A 133 -12.86 -56.12 -17.99
CA PRO A 133 -12.22 -56.87 -19.07
C PRO A 133 -12.21 -56.13 -20.41
N ALA A 134 -13.29 -55.42 -20.74
CA ALA A 134 -13.36 -54.65 -21.98
C ALA A 134 -12.38 -53.47 -21.95
N TYR A 135 -12.32 -52.76 -20.82
CA TYR A 135 -11.39 -51.67 -20.58
C TYR A 135 -9.92 -52.13 -20.74
N LEU A 136 -9.50 -53.18 -20.03
CA LEU A 136 -8.12 -53.67 -20.07
C LEU A 136 -7.71 -54.19 -21.45
N ARG A 137 -8.63 -54.81 -22.20
CA ARG A 137 -8.36 -55.23 -23.59
C ARG A 137 -8.19 -54.02 -24.52
N ALA A 138 -9.02 -52.99 -24.38
CA ALA A 138 -8.87 -51.77 -25.16
C ALA A 138 -7.52 -51.09 -24.84
N ILE A 139 -7.10 -51.04 -23.58
CA ILE A 139 -5.76 -50.57 -23.18
C ILE A 139 -4.65 -51.42 -23.79
N ALA A 140 -4.77 -52.75 -23.78
CA ALA A 140 -3.80 -53.63 -24.43
C ALA A 140 -3.65 -53.32 -25.92
N GLU A 141 -4.74 -53.05 -26.64
CA GLU A 141 -4.68 -52.59 -28.03
C GLU A 141 -3.99 -51.22 -28.19
N ARG A 142 -4.22 -50.27 -27.26
CA ARG A 142 -3.50 -48.99 -27.26
C ARG A 142 -2.00 -49.18 -27.07
N HIS A 143 -1.58 -50.09 -26.18
CA HIS A 143 -0.17 -50.43 -26.02
C HIS A 143 0.43 -51.12 -27.25
N ARG A 144 -0.31 -52.02 -27.91
CA ARG A 144 0.13 -52.61 -29.20
C ARG A 144 0.30 -51.55 -30.28
N ALA A 145 -0.63 -50.60 -30.38
CA ALA A 145 -0.53 -49.48 -31.30
C ALA A 145 0.69 -48.60 -31.01
N GLY A 146 0.93 -48.29 -29.73
CA GLY A 146 2.13 -47.56 -29.28
C GLY A 146 3.43 -48.26 -29.68
N ILE A 147 3.53 -49.55 -29.40
CA ILE A 147 4.68 -50.39 -29.78
C ILE A 147 4.89 -50.36 -31.30
N ALA A 148 3.82 -50.53 -32.09
CA ALA A 148 3.89 -50.47 -33.54
C ALA A 148 4.35 -49.09 -34.07
N ALA A 149 4.01 -48.01 -33.36
CA ALA A 149 4.42 -46.64 -33.65
C ALA A 149 5.80 -46.27 -33.08
N GLY A 150 6.48 -47.17 -32.36
CA GLY A 150 7.75 -46.89 -31.68
C GLY A 150 7.61 -46.13 -30.36
N ARG A 151 6.39 -45.92 -29.87
CA ARG A 151 6.06 -45.35 -28.56
C ARG A 151 6.01 -46.44 -27.50
N VAL A 152 7.19 -46.93 -27.13
CA VAL A 152 7.32 -48.05 -26.19
C VAL A 152 7.39 -47.56 -24.72
N PRO A 153 7.09 -48.38 -23.71
CA PRO A 153 7.29 -48.02 -22.30
C PRO A 153 8.75 -48.18 -21.84
N VAL A 154 9.03 -47.90 -20.57
CA VAL A 154 10.33 -48.20 -19.91
C VAL A 154 10.26 -49.59 -19.27
N ALA A 155 11.22 -50.47 -19.56
CA ALA A 155 11.19 -51.87 -19.14
C ALA A 155 11.10 -52.05 -17.62
N ARG A 156 11.75 -51.17 -16.84
CA ARG A 156 11.65 -51.15 -15.38
C ARG A 156 10.23 -50.94 -14.88
N LEU A 157 9.52 -49.95 -15.43
CA LEU A 157 8.15 -49.64 -15.04
C LEU A 157 7.18 -50.76 -15.45
N VAL A 158 7.41 -51.42 -16.60
CA VAL A 158 6.65 -52.61 -16.99
C VAL A 158 6.83 -53.75 -15.98
N ARG A 159 8.06 -54.02 -15.52
CA ARG A 159 8.31 -55.00 -14.45
C ARG A 159 7.64 -54.61 -13.14
N GLY A 160 7.64 -53.32 -12.80
CA GLY A 160 6.92 -52.79 -11.64
C GLY A 160 5.42 -53.05 -11.72
N ALA A 161 4.81 -52.75 -12.87
CA ALA A 161 3.40 -53.03 -13.14
C ALA A 161 3.07 -54.53 -13.02
N ILE A 162 3.88 -55.41 -13.62
CA ILE A 162 3.71 -56.86 -13.51
C ILE A 162 3.78 -57.29 -12.04
N ALA A 163 4.79 -56.84 -11.30
CA ALA A 163 4.96 -57.17 -9.88
C ALA A 163 3.81 -56.64 -9.02
N HIS A 164 3.26 -55.47 -9.33
CA HIS A 164 2.08 -54.93 -8.66
C HIS A 164 0.84 -55.80 -8.92
N LEU A 165 0.60 -56.18 -10.18
CA LEU A 165 -0.50 -57.07 -10.54
C LEU A 165 -0.34 -58.48 -9.95
N ASP A 166 0.89 -59.00 -9.86
CA ASP A 166 1.18 -60.27 -9.20
C ASP A 166 0.82 -60.21 -7.71
N ARG A 167 1.15 -59.12 -7.01
CA ARG A 167 0.75 -58.92 -5.60
C ARG A 167 -0.77 -58.81 -5.46
N TYR A 168 -1.42 -58.03 -6.32
CA TYR A 168 -2.87 -57.89 -6.34
C TYR A 168 -3.59 -59.23 -6.53
N LEU A 169 -3.14 -60.05 -7.49
CA LEU A 169 -3.74 -61.35 -7.80
C LEU A 169 -3.42 -62.43 -6.76
N ALA A 170 -2.36 -62.28 -5.97
CA ALA A 170 -1.95 -63.23 -4.94
C ALA A 170 -2.74 -63.10 -3.62
N GLU A 171 -3.41 -61.97 -3.39
CA GLU A 171 -4.18 -61.70 -2.16
C GLU A 171 -5.67 -61.37 -2.43
N PRO A 172 -6.48 -62.33 -2.93
CA PRO A 172 -7.90 -62.06 -3.26
C PRO A 172 -8.76 -61.66 -2.06
N ALA A 173 -8.38 -62.03 -0.84
CA ALA A 173 -9.14 -61.68 0.37
C ALA A 173 -8.91 -60.22 0.79
N GLY A 174 -7.78 -59.62 0.38
CA GLY A 174 -7.45 -58.21 0.57
C GLY A 174 -7.70 -57.35 -0.67
N ASP A 175 -8.58 -57.76 -1.59
CA ASP A 175 -8.84 -57.02 -2.83
C ASP A 175 -9.32 -55.58 -2.52
N PRO A 176 -8.63 -54.52 -3.00
CA PRO A 176 -9.03 -53.13 -2.75
C PRO A 176 -10.44 -52.80 -3.26
N LEU A 177 -10.98 -53.54 -4.23
CA LEU A 177 -12.36 -53.37 -4.72
C LEU A 177 -13.42 -53.87 -3.73
N LEU A 178 -13.01 -54.51 -2.62
CA LEU A 178 -13.87 -54.83 -1.48
C LEU A 178 -13.94 -53.71 -0.43
N ARG A 179 -13.11 -52.65 -0.55
CA ARG A 179 -12.94 -51.59 0.46
C ARG A 179 -14.24 -50.90 0.86
N GLN A 180 -15.13 -50.65 -0.10
CA GLN A 180 -16.41 -50.01 0.19
C GLN A 180 -17.39 -51.02 0.82
N PRO A 181 -18.14 -50.63 1.87
CA PRO A 181 -19.09 -51.53 2.50
C PRO A 181 -20.18 -51.94 1.50
N ALA A 182 -20.57 -53.22 1.54
CA ALA A 182 -21.68 -53.70 0.74
C ALA A 182 -23.02 -53.18 1.33
N PRO A 183 -23.94 -52.65 0.50
CA PRO A 183 -25.24 -52.18 0.98
C PRO A 183 -26.16 -53.32 1.45
N ASP A 184 -26.01 -54.52 0.88
CA ASP A 184 -26.75 -55.74 1.24
C ASP A 184 -25.98 -57.02 0.87
N GLU A 185 -26.48 -58.19 1.33
CA GLU A 185 -25.86 -59.50 1.08
C GLU A 185 -25.89 -59.92 -0.40
N GLU A 186 -26.91 -59.48 -1.16
CA GLU A 186 -27.04 -59.80 -2.58
C GLU A 186 -25.95 -59.11 -3.39
N PHE A 187 -25.72 -57.81 -3.15
CA PHE A 187 -24.63 -57.06 -3.73
C PHE A 187 -23.28 -57.65 -3.34
N ALA A 188 -23.07 -57.99 -2.06
CA ALA A 188 -21.82 -58.60 -1.60
C ALA A 188 -21.50 -59.87 -2.40
N THR A 189 -22.49 -60.76 -2.55
CA THR A 189 -22.36 -62.01 -3.31
C THR A 189 -22.05 -61.74 -4.78
N ARG A 190 -22.82 -60.86 -5.45
CA ARG A 190 -22.61 -60.52 -6.87
C ARG A 190 -21.25 -59.86 -7.11
N ARG A 191 -20.79 -59.01 -6.19
CA ARG A 191 -19.47 -58.38 -6.25
C ARG A 191 -18.37 -59.43 -6.16
N GLU A 192 -18.43 -60.34 -5.19
CA GLU A 192 -17.44 -61.41 -5.02
C GLU A 192 -17.40 -62.35 -6.24
N GLU A 193 -18.56 -62.68 -6.82
CA GLU A 193 -18.64 -63.45 -8.08
C GLU A 193 -17.99 -62.71 -9.24
N LEU A 194 -18.28 -61.41 -9.43
CA LEU A 194 -17.63 -60.59 -10.45
C LEU A 194 -16.12 -60.51 -10.24
N LEU A 195 -15.66 -60.33 -9.00
CA LEU A 195 -14.22 -60.27 -8.72
C LEU A 195 -13.52 -61.57 -9.12
N ARG A 196 -14.05 -62.72 -8.67
CA ARG A 196 -13.49 -64.05 -8.92
C ARG A 196 -13.55 -64.46 -10.39
N ASP A 197 -14.70 -64.27 -11.03
CA ASP A 197 -15.00 -64.87 -12.34
C ASP A 197 -14.76 -63.91 -13.51
N VAL A 198 -14.66 -62.59 -13.27
CA VAL A 198 -14.53 -61.56 -14.32
C VAL A 198 -13.29 -60.69 -14.11
N VAL A 199 -13.11 -60.08 -12.94
CA VAL A 199 -12.07 -59.08 -12.70
C VAL A 199 -10.68 -59.71 -12.57
N HIS A 200 -10.49 -60.69 -11.68
CA HIS A 200 -9.19 -61.35 -11.49
C HIS A 200 -8.69 -62.05 -12.77
N PRO A 201 -9.54 -62.76 -13.55
CA PRO A 201 -9.13 -63.29 -14.85
C PRO A 201 -8.69 -62.21 -15.84
N ALA A 202 -9.37 -61.06 -15.89
CA ALA A 202 -9.01 -59.96 -16.79
C ALA A 202 -7.67 -59.29 -16.42
N PHE A 203 -7.42 -59.06 -15.14
CA PHE A 203 -6.11 -58.55 -14.69
C PHE A 203 -4.99 -59.57 -14.92
N ARG A 204 -5.27 -60.88 -14.80
CA ARG A 204 -4.31 -61.93 -15.17
C ARG A 204 -4.00 -61.92 -16.67
N GLU A 205 -5.03 -61.83 -17.52
CA GLU A 205 -4.89 -61.69 -18.98
C GLU A 205 -4.03 -60.47 -19.34
N TYR A 206 -4.29 -59.32 -18.71
CA TYR A 206 -3.52 -58.10 -18.93
C TYR A 206 -2.08 -58.21 -18.42
N ARG A 207 -1.86 -58.79 -17.24
CA ARG A 207 -0.53 -59.05 -16.67
C ARG A 207 0.30 -59.95 -17.59
N ASP A 208 -0.29 -61.03 -18.11
CA ASP A 208 0.38 -61.96 -19.03
C ASP A 208 0.70 -61.28 -20.37
N PHE A 209 -0.19 -60.40 -20.85
CA PHE A 209 0.09 -59.54 -22.01
C PHE A 209 1.28 -58.60 -21.75
N LEU A 210 1.37 -57.96 -20.59
CA LEU A 210 2.51 -57.10 -20.25
C LEU A 210 3.83 -57.87 -20.29
N GLU A 211 3.86 -59.08 -19.73
CA GLU A 211 5.07 -59.92 -19.71
C GLU A 211 5.43 -60.45 -21.10
N ALA A 212 4.45 -60.98 -21.84
CA ALA A 212 4.68 -61.67 -23.10
C ALA A 212 4.88 -60.72 -24.29
N GLU A 213 4.16 -59.60 -24.34
CA GLU A 213 4.15 -58.70 -25.50
C GLU A 213 4.82 -57.36 -25.23
N VAL A 214 4.65 -56.75 -24.05
CA VAL A 214 5.10 -55.37 -23.79
C VAL A 214 6.55 -55.30 -23.30
N LEU A 215 6.92 -56.15 -22.33
CA LEU A 215 8.23 -56.09 -21.65
C LEU A 215 9.41 -56.25 -22.61
N GLN A 216 9.25 -57.04 -23.68
CA GLN A 216 10.27 -57.26 -24.71
C GLN A 216 10.63 -55.99 -25.52
N HIS A 217 9.76 -54.97 -25.51
CA HIS A 217 9.95 -53.70 -26.22
C HIS A 217 10.36 -52.54 -25.31
N GLY A 218 10.42 -52.75 -23.99
CA GLY A 218 10.67 -51.67 -23.04
C GLY A 218 12.07 -51.06 -23.18
N ARG A 219 12.16 -49.73 -23.15
CA ARG A 219 13.45 -49.01 -23.13
C ARG A 219 14.23 -49.31 -21.83
N PRO A 220 15.57 -49.34 -21.91
CA PRO A 220 16.44 -49.47 -20.73
C PRO A 220 16.52 -48.16 -19.90
N ASP A 221 17.07 -48.25 -18.69
CA ASP A 221 17.16 -47.14 -17.72
C ASP A 221 18.03 -45.96 -18.20
N ASP A 222 18.96 -46.20 -19.13
CA ASP A 222 19.76 -45.15 -19.79
C ASP A 222 18.96 -44.37 -20.85
N GLN A 223 17.77 -44.85 -21.21
CA GLN A 223 16.84 -44.21 -22.15
C GLN A 223 15.44 -44.03 -21.54
N ALA A 224 15.40 -43.69 -20.24
CA ALA A 224 14.16 -43.62 -19.48
C ALA A 224 13.22 -42.48 -19.93
N GLY A 225 13.79 -41.35 -20.37
CA GLY A 225 13.03 -40.18 -20.80
C GLY A 225 12.14 -40.39 -22.03
N VAL A 226 11.17 -39.48 -22.21
CA VAL A 226 10.30 -39.47 -23.41
C VAL A 226 11.00 -38.86 -24.62
N SER A 227 12.11 -38.13 -24.44
CA SER A 227 12.99 -37.67 -25.53
C SER A 227 13.49 -38.81 -26.43
N TRP A 228 13.50 -40.04 -25.92
CA TRP A 228 13.86 -41.25 -26.67
C TRP A 228 12.72 -41.83 -27.50
N LEU A 229 11.54 -41.22 -27.48
CA LEU A 229 10.40 -41.59 -28.30
C LEU A 229 10.37 -40.82 -29.63
N PRO A 230 9.72 -41.37 -30.67
CA PRO A 230 9.38 -40.60 -31.86
C PRO A 230 8.54 -39.36 -31.48
N GLY A 231 9.06 -38.16 -31.77
CA GLY A 231 8.42 -36.90 -31.39
C GLY A 231 8.55 -36.54 -29.90
N GLY A 232 9.52 -37.14 -29.18
CA GLY A 232 9.70 -36.99 -27.73
C GLY A 232 9.74 -35.55 -27.21
N ASP A 233 10.43 -34.66 -27.93
CA ASP A 233 10.52 -33.24 -27.55
C ASP A 233 9.13 -32.55 -27.55
N GLU A 234 8.30 -32.85 -28.54
CA GLU A 234 6.94 -32.31 -28.64
C GLU A 234 6.04 -32.91 -27.57
N ILE A 235 6.14 -34.23 -27.35
CA ILE A 235 5.41 -34.94 -26.27
C ILE A 235 5.72 -34.31 -24.92
N TYR A 236 7.01 -34.12 -24.60
CA TYR A 236 7.40 -33.54 -23.32
C TYR A 236 6.97 -32.08 -23.18
N ALA A 237 7.09 -31.27 -24.24
CA ALA A 237 6.64 -29.89 -24.21
C ALA A 237 5.13 -29.76 -23.97
N ARG A 238 4.31 -30.70 -24.49
CA ARG A 238 2.86 -30.78 -24.21
C ARG A 238 2.58 -31.11 -22.74
N LEU A 239 3.21 -32.17 -22.22
CA LEU A 239 3.02 -32.62 -20.84
C LEU A 239 3.52 -31.57 -19.83
N ALA A 240 4.67 -30.95 -20.09
CA ALA A 240 5.20 -29.88 -19.25
C ALA A 240 4.26 -28.66 -19.23
N ARG A 241 3.70 -28.26 -20.38
CA ARG A 241 2.73 -27.15 -20.44
C ARG A 241 1.42 -27.49 -19.72
N LEU A 242 0.88 -28.70 -19.91
CA LEU A 242 -0.31 -29.19 -19.22
C LEU A 242 -0.19 -29.00 -17.70
N HIS A 243 0.94 -29.39 -17.12
CA HIS A 243 1.13 -29.34 -15.66
C HIS A 243 1.56 -27.96 -15.15
N THR A 244 2.45 -27.26 -15.87
CA THR A 244 3.00 -25.98 -15.41
C THR A 244 2.09 -24.79 -15.68
N THR A 245 1.22 -24.88 -16.69
CA THR A 245 0.40 -23.76 -17.18
C THR A 245 1.21 -22.55 -17.69
N THR A 246 2.51 -22.75 -17.98
CA THR A 246 3.42 -21.73 -18.49
C THR A 246 3.96 -22.08 -19.87
N ALA A 247 4.51 -21.09 -20.58
CA ALA A 247 5.18 -21.29 -21.86
C ALA A 247 6.70 -21.56 -21.73
N ARG A 248 7.19 -21.85 -20.52
CA ARG A 248 8.62 -22.00 -20.23
C ARG A 248 9.16 -23.29 -20.85
N GLY A 249 10.32 -23.18 -21.50
CA GLY A 249 10.96 -24.32 -22.15
C GLY A 249 11.72 -25.22 -21.15
N PRO A 250 11.96 -26.50 -21.49
CA PRO A 250 12.68 -27.44 -20.63
C PRO A 250 14.03 -26.94 -20.09
N GLN A 251 14.85 -26.31 -20.95
CA GLN A 251 16.17 -25.80 -20.52
C GLN A 251 16.04 -24.69 -19.47
N ASP A 252 15.10 -23.76 -19.66
CA ASP A 252 14.86 -22.67 -18.72
C ASP A 252 14.36 -23.20 -17.36
N LEU A 253 13.49 -24.22 -17.38
CA LEU A 253 13.04 -24.91 -16.16
C LEU A 253 14.19 -25.66 -15.47
N HIS A 254 15.06 -26.32 -16.23
CA HIS A 254 16.26 -26.99 -15.72
C HIS A 254 17.19 -25.99 -15.00
N ASP A 255 17.53 -24.90 -15.69
CA ASP A 255 18.42 -23.85 -15.17
C ASP A 255 17.82 -23.17 -13.94
N THR A 256 16.49 -23.02 -13.90
CA THR A 256 15.78 -22.53 -12.72
C THR A 256 15.92 -23.47 -11.53
N GLY A 257 15.76 -24.78 -11.74
CA GLY A 257 15.97 -25.78 -10.69
C GLY A 257 17.38 -25.71 -10.13
N LEU A 258 18.39 -25.62 -11.00
CA LEU A 258 19.80 -25.46 -10.59
C LEU A 258 20.02 -24.18 -9.78
N ALA A 259 19.45 -23.06 -10.22
CA ALA A 259 19.56 -21.78 -9.52
C ALA A 259 18.90 -21.80 -8.13
N VAL A 260 17.71 -22.41 -8.00
CA VAL A 260 17.01 -22.53 -6.72
C VAL A 260 17.81 -23.41 -5.75
N ILE A 261 18.30 -24.57 -6.20
CA ILE A 261 19.18 -25.44 -5.39
C ILE A 261 20.42 -24.67 -4.91
N ALA A 262 21.09 -23.95 -5.81
CA ALA A 262 22.26 -23.15 -5.46
C ALA A 262 21.93 -22.05 -4.42
N GLY A 263 20.77 -21.40 -4.55
CA GLY A 263 20.32 -20.36 -3.62
C GLY A 263 19.97 -20.88 -2.22
N GLN A 264 19.51 -22.12 -2.11
CA GLN A 264 19.19 -22.76 -0.82
C GLN A 264 20.43 -23.18 -0.02
N ALA A 265 21.58 -23.33 -0.68
CA ALA A 265 22.81 -23.79 -0.05
C ALA A 265 23.16 -22.98 1.20
N GLU A 266 23.05 -21.64 1.14
CA GLU A 266 23.41 -20.80 2.28
C GLU A 266 22.42 -20.92 3.45
N GLN A 267 21.13 -21.06 3.18
CA GLN A 267 20.12 -21.28 4.23
C GLN A 267 20.38 -22.59 4.98
N TYR A 268 20.74 -23.66 4.27
CA TYR A 268 21.19 -24.90 4.89
C TYR A 268 22.43 -24.70 5.76
N ARG A 269 23.43 -23.94 5.31
CA ARG A 269 24.65 -23.68 6.11
C ARG A 269 24.35 -22.90 7.38
N GLU A 270 23.49 -21.90 7.31
CA GLU A 270 23.10 -21.10 8.47
C GLU A 270 22.33 -21.93 9.50
N LEU A 271 21.29 -22.64 9.07
CA LEU A 271 20.51 -23.52 9.94
C LEU A 271 21.34 -24.69 10.47
N GLY A 272 22.16 -25.32 9.61
CA GLY A 272 23.08 -26.38 10.00
C GLY A 272 24.08 -25.94 11.06
N ALA A 273 24.57 -24.70 11.00
CA ALA A 273 25.46 -24.16 12.02
C ALA A 273 24.75 -24.03 13.38
N ARG A 274 23.49 -23.61 13.38
CA ARG A 274 22.68 -23.46 14.62
C ARG A 274 22.27 -24.82 15.20
N VAL A 275 21.84 -25.74 14.35
CA VAL A 275 21.25 -27.03 14.75
C VAL A 275 22.32 -28.10 15.00
N PHE A 276 23.28 -28.24 14.08
CA PHE A 276 24.28 -29.32 14.11
C PHE A 276 25.70 -28.83 14.42
N GLY A 277 25.94 -27.52 14.46
CA GLY A 277 27.27 -26.95 14.69
C GLY A 277 28.21 -27.05 13.49
N THR A 278 27.68 -27.29 12.28
CA THR A 278 28.48 -27.45 11.05
C THR A 278 27.86 -26.65 9.90
N ARG A 279 28.70 -26.17 8.99
CA ARG A 279 28.29 -25.49 7.75
C ARG A 279 28.53 -26.36 6.51
N GLU A 280 29.00 -27.59 6.69
CA GLU A 280 29.31 -28.49 5.59
C GLU A 280 28.04 -29.20 5.12
N LEU A 281 27.58 -28.90 3.90
CA LEU A 281 26.34 -29.48 3.35
C LEU A 281 26.32 -31.02 3.37
N PRO A 282 27.40 -31.74 3.01
CA PRO A 282 27.39 -33.19 3.09
C PRO A 282 27.16 -33.71 4.51
N GLU A 283 27.72 -33.04 5.51
CA GLU A 283 27.50 -33.40 6.92
C GLU A 283 26.07 -33.09 7.35
N ILE A 284 25.54 -31.93 6.98
CA ILE A 284 24.15 -31.53 7.28
C ILE A 284 23.17 -32.55 6.67
N PHE A 285 23.36 -32.92 5.40
CA PHE A 285 22.49 -33.89 4.72
C PHE A 285 22.61 -35.28 5.33
N ASP A 286 23.82 -35.72 5.71
CA ASP A 286 24.02 -36.97 6.42
C ASP A 286 23.27 -36.99 7.77
N ARG A 287 23.35 -35.90 8.54
CA ARG A 287 22.61 -35.77 9.81
C ARG A 287 21.10 -35.83 9.60
N LEU A 288 20.56 -35.09 8.64
CA LEU A 288 19.13 -35.09 8.32
C LEU A 288 18.62 -36.49 7.91
N ARG A 289 19.43 -37.24 7.15
CA ARG A 289 19.10 -38.61 6.74
C ARG A 289 19.24 -39.60 7.88
N ASN A 290 20.30 -39.54 8.67
CA ASN A 290 20.74 -40.69 9.48
C ASN A 290 20.64 -40.49 10.99
N ASP A 291 20.40 -39.28 11.51
CA ASP A 291 20.29 -39.07 12.96
C ASP A 291 19.01 -39.72 13.52
N PRO A 292 19.10 -40.73 14.41
CA PRO A 292 17.93 -41.37 15.01
C PRO A 292 17.05 -40.41 15.81
N LYS A 293 17.58 -39.28 16.27
CA LYS A 293 16.80 -38.24 16.97
C LYS A 293 15.84 -37.50 16.05
N LEU A 294 16.01 -37.61 14.74
CA LEU A 294 15.11 -37.03 13.75
C LEU A 294 14.03 -38.02 13.28
N ARG A 295 13.84 -39.11 14.02
CA ARG A 295 12.76 -40.07 13.84
C ARG A 295 11.66 -39.92 14.88
N TRP A 296 10.47 -40.40 14.57
CA TRP A 296 9.38 -40.43 15.54
C TRP A 296 9.60 -41.50 16.61
N SER A 297 9.14 -41.22 17.82
CA SER A 297 9.09 -42.21 18.90
C SER A 297 7.85 -43.10 18.81
N SER A 298 6.77 -42.63 18.18
CA SER A 298 5.53 -43.38 18.00
C SER A 298 4.63 -42.78 16.92
N ALA A 299 3.67 -43.59 16.43
CA ALA A 299 2.59 -43.12 15.57
C ALA A 299 1.74 -42.01 16.20
N GLY A 300 1.54 -42.07 17.53
CA GLY A 300 0.79 -41.05 18.26
C GLY A 300 1.47 -39.68 18.22
N GLU A 301 2.80 -39.65 18.44
CA GLU A 301 3.59 -38.41 18.35
C GLU A 301 3.49 -37.74 16.97
N LEU A 302 3.51 -38.54 15.89
CA LEU A 302 3.35 -38.06 14.53
C LEU A 302 2.00 -37.35 14.34
N LEU A 303 0.90 -38.02 14.74
CA LEU A 303 -0.46 -37.48 14.61
C LEU A 303 -0.68 -36.24 15.48
N ASP A 304 -0.18 -36.26 16.73
CA ASP A 304 -0.29 -35.14 17.66
C ASP A 304 0.49 -33.92 17.17
N THR A 305 1.66 -34.13 16.58
CA THR A 305 2.47 -33.05 15.99
C THR A 305 1.75 -32.39 14.82
N ALA A 306 1.15 -33.18 13.93
CA ALA A 306 0.36 -32.66 12.83
C ALA A 306 -0.87 -31.87 13.33
N ARG A 307 -1.61 -32.40 14.31
CA ARG A 307 -2.76 -31.71 14.92
C ARG A 307 -2.34 -30.38 15.56
N SER A 308 -1.21 -30.38 16.26
CA SER A 308 -0.65 -29.18 16.87
C SER A 308 -0.28 -28.13 15.82
N ALA A 309 0.45 -28.52 14.76
CA ALA A 309 0.83 -27.61 13.68
C ALA A 309 -0.39 -26.96 13.02
N ILE A 310 -1.38 -27.75 12.63
CA ILE A 310 -2.60 -27.25 11.97
C ILE A 310 -3.40 -26.35 12.91
N THR A 311 -3.47 -26.66 14.20
CA THR A 311 -4.15 -25.82 15.20
C THR A 311 -3.48 -24.45 15.34
N ARG A 312 -2.14 -24.39 15.37
CA ARG A 312 -1.40 -23.13 15.41
C ARG A 312 -1.64 -22.30 14.15
N ALA A 313 -1.57 -22.93 12.97
CA ALA A 313 -1.83 -22.27 11.70
C ALA A 313 -3.25 -21.70 11.62
N ALA A 314 -4.25 -22.45 12.08
CA ALA A 314 -5.64 -22.00 12.14
C ALA A 314 -5.83 -20.76 13.03
N ALA A 315 -5.16 -20.71 14.17
CA ALA A 315 -5.24 -19.57 15.09
C ALA A 315 -4.60 -18.29 14.51
N GLU A 316 -3.54 -18.42 13.72
CA GLU A 316 -2.82 -17.29 13.11
C GLU A 316 -3.46 -16.82 11.79
N SER A 317 -4.22 -17.69 11.12
CA SER A 317 -4.84 -17.44 9.81
C SER A 317 -5.62 -16.12 9.67
N PRO A 318 -6.40 -15.62 10.66
CA PRO A 318 -7.13 -14.35 10.53
C PRO A 318 -6.25 -13.11 10.26
N LYS A 319 -4.94 -13.18 10.55
CA LYS A 319 -4.00 -12.09 10.25
C LYS A 319 -3.50 -12.13 8.81
N TRP A 320 -3.66 -13.26 8.12
CA TRP A 320 -3.08 -13.54 6.80
C TRP A 320 -4.12 -13.81 5.72
N PHE A 321 -5.37 -14.08 6.08
CA PHE A 321 -6.48 -14.34 5.16
C PHE A 321 -7.71 -13.51 5.57
N GLY A 322 -8.36 -12.86 4.61
CA GLY A 322 -9.62 -12.15 4.87
C GLY A 322 -10.83 -13.09 4.88
N ARG A 323 -10.72 -14.23 4.19
CA ARG A 323 -11.72 -15.30 4.15
C ARG A 323 -11.13 -16.61 4.65
N ILE A 324 -11.77 -17.19 5.67
CA ILE A 324 -11.40 -18.50 6.23
C ILE A 324 -12.51 -19.50 5.86
N PRO A 325 -12.19 -20.65 5.24
CA PRO A 325 -13.18 -21.66 4.91
C PRO A 325 -13.83 -22.23 6.17
N GLY A 326 -15.16 -22.38 6.14
CA GLY A 326 -15.94 -22.88 7.27
C GLY A 326 -16.00 -24.41 7.37
N GLN A 327 -15.45 -25.14 6.39
CA GLN A 327 -15.46 -26.60 6.37
C GLN A 327 -14.54 -27.14 7.47
N PRO A 328 -14.97 -28.17 8.24
CA PRO A 328 -14.14 -28.75 9.28
C PRO A 328 -12.97 -29.55 8.69
N TRP A 329 -11.87 -29.60 9.44
CA TRP A 329 -10.72 -30.46 9.16
C TRP A 329 -10.49 -31.49 10.28
N THR A 330 -9.88 -32.62 9.94
CA THR A 330 -9.43 -33.64 10.88
C THR A 330 -8.08 -34.25 10.45
N VAL A 331 -7.40 -34.89 11.39
CA VAL A 331 -6.14 -35.62 11.16
C VAL A 331 -6.34 -37.09 11.51
N GLU A 332 -6.11 -37.97 10.54
CA GLU A 332 -6.30 -39.41 10.68
C GLU A 332 -5.05 -40.18 10.24
N ALA A 333 -4.88 -41.39 10.78
CA ALA A 333 -3.87 -42.30 10.27
C ALA A 333 -4.34 -42.88 8.93
N VAL A 334 -3.42 -43.09 8.00
CA VAL A 334 -3.72 -43.90 6.81
C VAL A 334 -4.22 -45.29 7.26
N PRO A 335 -5.32 -45.82 6.67
CA PRO A 335 -5.82 -47.15 7.00
C PRO A 335 -4.75 -48.25 6.88
N GLU A 336 -4.69 -49.15 7.87
CA GLU A 336 -3.61 -50.13 8.07
C GLU A 336 -3.38 -51.05 6.86
N ASP A 337 -4.45 -51.41 6.17
CA ASP A 337 -4.46 -52.23 4.95
C ASP A 337 -3.79 -51.55 3.75
N SER A 338 -3.79 -50.21 3.71
CA SER A 338 -3.21 -49.40 2.63
C SER A 338 -1.88 -48.73 3.00
N ALA A 339 -1.57 -48.65 4.30
CA ALA A 339 -0.46 -47.86 4.82
C ALA A 339 0.94 -48.23 4.26
N PRO A 340 1.29 -49.52 4.02
CA PRO A 340 2.60 -49.86 3.44
C PRO A 340 2.83 -49.30 2.02
N GLY A 341 1.77 -49.05 1.25
CA GLY A 341 1.84 -48.55 -0.14
C GLY A 341 1.41 -47.09 -0.30
N ALA A 342 0.96 -46.44 0.77
CA ALA A 342 0.49 -45.05 0.74
C ALA A 342 1.65 -44.04 0.83
N PRO A 343 1.48 -42.81 0.30
CA PRO A 343 2.47 -41.76 0.46
C PRO A 343 2.66 -41.39 1.95
N PRO A 344 3.72 -40.66 2.32
CA PRO A 344 3.96 -40.23 3.70
C PRO A 344 2.78 -39.47 4.32
N ALA A 345 2.09 -38.67 3.52
CA ALA A 345 0.81 -38.06 3.85
C ALA A 345 0.04 -37.70 2.58
N TYR A 346 -1.25 -37.43 2.71
CA TYR A 346 -2.07 -36.83 1.66
C TYR A 346 -3.31 -36.15 2.25
N TYR A 347 -3.83 -35.15 1.54
CA TYR A 347 -5.10 -34.52 1.87
C TYR A 347 -6.28 -35.11 1.10
N MET A 348 -7.37 -35.34 1.81
CA MET A 348 -8.66 -35.72 1.25
C MET A 348 -9.66 -34.57 1.39
N LEU A 349 -10.23 -34.15 0.28
CA LEU A 349 -11.23 -33.09 0.20
C LEU A 349 -12.49 -33.40 1.04
N PRO A 350 -13.10 -32.41 1.73
CA PRO A 350 -14.42 -32.56 2.33
C PRO A 350 -15.46 -32.91 1.26
N ALA A 351 -16.50 -33.63 1.69
CA ALA A 351 -17.64 -33.87 0.81
C ALA A 351 -18.44 -32.55 0.62
N ALA A 352 -18.85 -32.27 -0.62
CA ALA A 352 -19.59 -31.04 -0.95
C ALA A 352 -20.93 -30.92 -0.22
N ASP A 353 -21.51 -32.05 0.21
CA ASP A 353 -22.75 -32.15 0.99
C ASP A 353 -22.53 -32.07 2.51
N GLY A 354 -21.28 -31.90 2.97
CA GLY A 354 -20.90 -31.82 4.38
C GLY A 354 -20.86 -33.17 5.11
N SER A 355 -21.05 -34.30 4.40
CA SER A 355 -21.06 -35.63 5.02
C SER A 355 -19.70 -36.12 5.52
N ARG A 356 -18.59 -35.52 5.03
CA ARG A 356 -17.21 -35.85 5.40
C ARG A 356 -16.36 -34.58 5.56
N PRO A 357 -15.57 -34.43 6.63
CA PRO A 357 -14.64 -33.31 6.79
C PRO A 357 -13.45 -33.41 5.82
N GLY A 358 -12.72 -32.30 5.65
CA GLY A 358 -11.40 -32.35 5.02
C GLY A 358 -10.46 -33.14 5.92
N THR A 359 -9.76 -34.13 5.38
CA THR A 359 -8.96 -35.04 6.21
C THR A 359 -7.51 -35.05 5.76
N TYR A 360 -6.62 -34.67 6.66
CA TYR A 360 -5.18 -34.89 6.50
C TYR A 360 -4.85 -36.31 6.97
N PHE A 361 -4.50 -37.19 6.03
CA PHE A 361 -4.07 -38.54 6.33
C PHE A 361 -2.54 -38.58 6.49
N ALA A 362 -2.08 -38.98 7.67
CA ALA A 362 -0.67 -39.15 7.95
C ALA A 362 -0.32 -40.63 8.04
N ASN A 363 0.72 -41.07 7.32
CA ASN A 363 1.06 -42.48 7.25
C ASN A 363 1.89 -42.89 8.47
N THR A 364 1.27 -43.69 9.35
CA THR A 364 1.87 -44.17 10.60
C THR A 364 2.62 -45.51 10.44
N TYR A 365 2.59 -46.12 9.25
CA TYR A 365 3.34 -47.34 8.97
C TYR A 365 4.84 -47.09 9.16
N GLU A 366 5.46 -47.94 9.98
CA GLU A 366 6.86 -47.83 10.38
C GLU A 366 7.24 -46.41 10.84
N ALA A 367 6.38 -45.77 11.66
CA ALA A 367 6.57 -44.39 12.11
C ALA A 367 7.98 -44.11 12.68
N THR A 368 8.59 -45.08 13.36
CA THR A 368 9.95 -44.95 13.92
C THR A 368 11.06 -44.85 12.89
N GLU A 369 10.78 -45.14 11.62
CA GLU A 369 11.73 -44.99 10.50
C GLU A 369 11.53 -43.68 9.74
N ARG A 370 10.42 -42.95 10.00
CA ARG A 370 10.05 -41.74 9.26
C ARG A 370 10.68 -40.47 9.83
N PHE A 371 10.98 -39.53 8.93
CA PHE A 371 11.52 -38.22 9.28
C PHE A 371 10.49 -37.37 10.03
N ARG A 372 10.84 -36.91 11.24
CA ARG A 372 10.00 -36.01 12.03
C ARG A 372 10.17 -34.53 11.64
N HIS A 373 11.33 -34.17 11.11
CA HIS A 373 11.70 -32.78 10.86
C HIS A 373 10.86 -32.14 9.73
N THR A 374 10.34 -32.91 8.78
CA THR A 374 9.50 -32.43 7.67
C THR A 374 8.01 -32.27 8.04
N ALA A 375 7.60 -32.69 9.23
CA ALA A 375 6.20 -32.89 9.58
C ALA A 375 5.36 -31.61 9.55
N GLU A 376 5.91 -30.51 10.06
CA GLU A 376 5.18 -29.24 10.11
C GLU A 376 4.98 -28.67 8.71
N ALA A 377 6.02 -28.69 7.88
CA ALA A 377 5.92 -28.26 6.48
C ALA A 377 4.89 -29.09 5.70
N THR A 378 4.91 -30.42 5.85
CA THR A 378 3.88 -31.29 5.26
C THR A 378 2.47 -30.95 5.78
N ALA A 379 2.30 -30.70 7.08
CA ALA A 379 1.00 -30.34 7.65
C ALA A 379 0.48 -28.98 7.12
N PHE A 380 1.36 -28.00 6.95
CA PHE A 380 0.99 -26.70 6.37
C PHE A 380 0.63 -26.81 4.89
N HIS A 381 1.35 -27.65 4.14
CA HIS A 381 1.08 -27.96 2.73
C HIS A 381 -0.27 -28.64 2.53
N GLU A 382 -0.56 -29.68 3.30
CA GLU A 382 -1.72 -30.55 3.09
C GLU A 382 -2.99 -29.99 3.75
N ALA A 383 -2.86 -29.24 4.84
CA ALA A 383 -4.00 -28.69 5.57
C ALA A 383 -4.01 -27.16 5.57
N ILE A 384 -3.61 -26.53 6.66
CA ILE A 384 -3.75 -25.08 6.86
C ILE A 384 -2.36 -24.43 6.86
N PRO A 385 -2.07 -23.45 5.99
CA PRO A 385 -2.98 -22.78 5.04
C PRO A 385 -2.98 -23.36 3.61
N GLY A 386 -2.46 -24.56 3.38
CA GLY A 386 -2.35 -25.21 2.07
C GLY A 386 -3.65 -25.79 1.49
N HIS A 387 -3.66 -27.08 1.12
CA HIS A 387 -4.74 -27.69 0.35
C HIS A 387 -6.12 -27.63 1.02
N HIS A 388 -6.21 -27.73 2.35
CA HIS A 388 -7.50 -27.59 3.02
C HIS A 388 -8.10 -26.22 2.77
N PHE A 389 -7.31 -25.15 2.89
CA PHE A 389 -7.78 -23.78 2.68
C PHE A 389 -8.18 -23.54 1.22
N GLN A 390 -7.31 -23.94 0.30
CA GLN A 390 -7.50 -23.74 -1.13
C GLN A 390 -8.75 -24.47 -1.63
N LEU A 391 -8.84 -25.78 -1.38
CA LEU A 391 -9.87 -26.61 -1.98
C LEU A 391 -11.22 -26.46 -1.27
N SER A 392 -11.23 -26.25 0.05
CA SER A 392 -12.48 -25.99 0.78
C SER A 392 -13.08 -24.64 0.39
N THR A 393 -12.23 -23.62 0.16
CA THR A 393 -12.68 -22.33 -0.41
C THR A 393 -13.30 -22.56 -1.78
N ALA A 394 -12.60 -23.24 -2.70
CA ALA A 394 -13.10 -23.49 -4.05
C ALA A 394 -14.48 -24.20 -4.08
N LEU A 395 -14.69 -25.18 -3.20
CA LEU A 395 -15.99 -25.86 -3.07
C LEU A 395 -17.13 -24.92 -2.66
N GLY A 396 -16.84 -23.94 -1.79
CA GLY A 396 -17.79 -22.96 -1.28
C GLY A 396 -18.18 -21.85 -2.26
N LEU A 397 -17.50 -21.74 -3.41
CA LEU A 397 -17.78 -20.73 -4.44
C LEU A 397 -18.97 -21.13 -5.32
N THR A 398 -20.16 -21.27 -4.73
CA THR A 398 -21.36 -21.78 -5.42
C THR A 398 -21.89 -20.88 -6.54
N ASP A 399 -21.50 -19.60 -6.53
CA ASP A 399 -21.85 -18.64 -7.58
C ASP A 399 -21.00 -18.82 -8.86
N LEU A 400 -19.89 -19.57 -8.78
CA LEU A 400 -19.05 -19.86 -9.93
C LEU A 400 -19.50 -21.12 -10.68
N PRO A 401 -19.27 -21.20 -12.00
CA PRO A 401 -19.51 -22.41 -12.79
C PRO A 401 -18.73 -23.61 -12.22
N LEU A 402 -19.31 -24.81 -12.34
CA LEU A 402 -18.71 -26.03 -11.79
C LEU A 402 -17.26 -26.23 -12.23
N LEU A 403 -16.92 -25.89 -13.48
CA LEU A 403 -15.56 -25.89 -14.02
C LEU A 403 -14.54 -25.18 -13.11
N ARG A 404 -14.89 -24.02 -12.54
CA ARG A 404 -14.00 -23.23 -11.66
C ARG A 404 -13.80 -23.86 -10.29
N ARG A 405 -14.71 -24.75 -9.88
CA ARG A 405 -14.72 -25.39 -8.57
C ARG A 405 -14.02 -26.74 -8.58
N ILE A 406 -14.00 -27.42 -9.73
CA ILE A 406 -13.39 -28.76 -9.91
C ILE A 406 -12.20 -28.77 -10.88
N GLY A 407 -11.80 -27.61 -11.41
CA GLY A 407 -10.72 -27.51 -12.38
C GLY A 407 -9.41 -28.05 -11.81
N ASP A 408 -8.71 -28.86 -12.60
CA ASP A 408 -7.44 -29.49 -12.21
C ASP A 408 -6.27 -28.79 -12.89
N PHE A 409 -5.60 -27.90 -12.15
CA PHE A 409 -4.39 -27.19 -12.60
C PHE A 409 -3.27 -27.48 -11.61
N THR A 410 -2.41 -28.45 -11.95
CA THR A 410 -1.39 -28.98 -11.03
C THR A 410 -0.52 -27.87 -10.45
N ALA A 411 -0.02 -26.93 -11.26
CA ALA A 411 0.85 -25.88 -10.76
C ALA A 411 0.14 -24.84 -9.88
N TYR A 412 -1.16 -24.62 -10.05
CA TYR A 412 -1.92 -23.77 -9.13
C TYR A 412 -2.09 -24.45 -7.77
N THR A 413 -2.47 -25.73 -7.76
CA THR A 413 -2.72 -26.50 -6.54
C THR A 413 -1.44 -26.81 -5.76
N GLU A 414 -0.47 -27.40 -6.44
CA GLU A 414 0.81 -27.78 -5.82
C GLU A 414 1.70 -26.57 -5.56
N GLY A 415 1.59 -25.55 -6.41
CA GLY A 415 2.25 -24.26 -6.19
C GLY A 415 1.71 -23.54 -4.97
N TRP A 416 0.39 -23.57 -4.74
CA TRP A 416 -0.21 -23.04 -3.52
C TRP A 416 0.30 -23.77 -2.28
N GLY A 417 0.26 -25.10 -2.26
CA GLY A 417 0.80 -25.90 -1.15
C GLY A 417 2.25 -25.52 -0.83
N LEU A 418 3.12 -25.50 -1.85
CA LEU A 418 4.53 -25.15 -1.66
C LEU A 418 4.77 -23.67 -1.33
N TYR A 419 3.93 -22.75 -1.81
CA TYR A 419 3.93 -21.33 -1.38
C TYR A 419 3.61 -21.22 0.11
N THR A 420 2.62 -21.98 0.59
CA THR A 420 2.20 -21.93 1.99
C THR A 420 3.22 -22.48 2.98
N GLU A 421 4.12 -23.37 2.55
CA GLU A 421 5.26 -23.80 3.37
C GLU A 421 6.19 -22.61 3.70
N ARG A 422 6.48 -21.74 2.74
CA ARG A 422 7.25 -20.51 3.01
C ARG A 422 6.43 -19.46 3.74
N LEU A 423 5.16 -19.31 3.41
CA LEU A 423 4.26 -18.41 4.13
C LEU A 423 4.22 -18.78 5.62
N ALA A 424 4.25 -20.06 5.98
CA ALA A 424 4.25 -20.50 7.37
C ALA A 424 5.48 -19.99 8.16
N ASP A 425 6.62 -19.75 7.50
CA ASP A 425 7.79 -19.09 8.11
C ASP A 425 7.53 -17.60 8.33
N GLU A 426 6.96 -16.89 7.33
CA GLU A 426 6.54 -15.49 7.45
C GLU A 426 5.49 -15.30 8.57
N MET A 427 4.63 -16.30 8.77
CA MET A 427 3.63 -16.36 9.85
C MET A 427 4.23 -16.70 11.23
N GLY A 428 5.51 -17.11 11.30
CA GLY A 428 6.17 -17.54 12.53
C GLY A 428 5.65 -18.87 13.10
N LEU A 429 5.23 -19.82 12.25
CA LEU A 429 4.56 -21.05 12.68
C LEU A 429 5.49 -22.24 12.96
N TYR A 430 6.69 -22.23 12.39
CA TYR A 430 7.68 -23.29 12.60
C TYR A 430 8.15 -23.31 14.05
N SER A 431 8.12 -24.48 14.67
CA SER A 431 8.40 -24.62 16.10
C SER A 431 9.87 -24.40 16.46
N ASP A 432 10.80 -24.73 15.57
CA ASP A 432 12.23 -24.56 15.75
C ASP A 432 13.02 -24.60 14.42
N ASP A 433 14.34 -24.38 14.50
CA ASP A 433 15.26 -24.46 13.36
C ASP A 433 15.31 -25.88 12.71
N VAL A 434 14.95 -26.95 13.43
CA VAL A 434 14.89 -28.31 12.86
C VAL A 434 13.68 -28.44 11.93
N ALA A 435 12.54 -27.86 12.31
CA ALA A 435 11.37 -27.78 11.45
C ALA A 435 11.63 -26.93 10.19
N LEU A 436 12.38 -25.83 10.31
CA LEU A 436 12.85 -25.04 9.16
C LEU A 436 13.76 -25.83 8.22
N LEU A 437 14.70 -26.62 8.76
CA LEU A 437 15.48 -27.56 7.94
C LEU A 437 14.58 -28.58 7.23
N GLY A 438 13.48 -29.01 7.85
CA GLY A 438 12.48 -29.85 7.21
C GLY A 438 11.74 -29.20 6.05
N MET A 439 11.36 -27.94 6.19
CA MET A 439 10.81 -27.16 5.07
C MET A 439 11.83 -27.10 3.92
N LEU A 440 13.11 -26.79 4.21
CA LEU A 440 14.16 -26.79 3.18
C LEU A 440 14.36 -28.16 2.54
N THR A 441 14.27 -29.26 3.31
CA THR A 441 14.32 -30.64 2.78
C THR A 441 13.25 -30.87 1.73
N LEU A 442 12.00 -30.49 2.03
CA LEU A 442 10.91 -30.64 1.08
C LEU A 442 11.08 -29.70 -0.12
N GLU A 443 11.50 -28.45 0.11
CA GLU A 443 11.69 -27.46 -0.94
C GLU A 443 12.81 -27.82 -1.91
N SER A 444 13.97 -28.25 -1.41
CA SER A 444 15.09 -28.69 -2.24
C SER A 444 14.72 -29.92 -3.06
N MET A 445 13.89 -30.81 -2.52
CA MET A 445 13.33 -31.91 -3.31
C MET A 445 12.45 -31.41 -4.47
N ARG A 446 11.57 -30.41 -4.23
CA ARG A 446 10.75 -29.81 -5.31
C ARG A 446 11.57 -28.97 -6.29
N ALA A 447 12.68 -28.37 -5.88
CA ALA A 447 13.64 -27.73 -6.78
C ALA A 447 14.37 -28.77 -7.64
N GLY A 448 14.81 -29.87 -7.02
CA GLY A 448 15.44 -31.00 -7.69
C GLY A 448 14.55 -31.63 -8.75
N ARG A 449 13.22 -31.69 -8.52
CA ARG A 449 12.22 -32.11 -9.51
C ARG A 449 12.32 -31.37 -10.84
N LEU A 450 12.57 -30.06 -10.83
CA LEU A 450 12.76 -29.30 -12.08
C LEU A 450 13.97 -29.81 -12.86
N VAL A 451 15.07 -30.08 -12.17
CA VAL A 451 16.32 -30.50 -12.78
C VAL A 451 16.23 -31.92 -13.31
N VAL A 452 15.72 -32.86 -12.51
CA VAL A 452 15.70 -34.27 -12.92
C VAL A 452 14.62 -34.60 -13.93
N ASP A 453 13.43 -33.98 -13.86
CA ASP A 453 12.36 -34.24 -14.83
C ASP A 453 12.77 -33.72 -16.22
N THR A 454 13.28 -32.49 -16.31
CA THR A 454 13.83 -31.95 -17.57
C THR A 454 15.10 -32.69 -18.00
N GLY A 455 15.93 -33.10 -17.04
CA GLY A 455 17.11 -33.92 -17.26
C GLY A 455 16.76 -35.22 -17.99
N LEU A 456 15.82 -35.98 -17.44
CA LEU A 456 15.33 -37.24 -18.00
C LEU A 456 14.67 -37.02 -19.36
N HIS A 457 13.69 -36.12 -19.43
CA HIS A 457 12.75 -36.07 -20.54
C HIS A 457 13.14 -35.13 -21.69
N ALA A 458 14.13 -34.25 -21.51
CA ALA A 458 14.61 -33.33 -22.55
C ALA A 458 16.14 -33.37 -22.75
N LEU A 459 16.92 -33.57 -21.69
CA LEU A 459 18.39 -33.49 -21.75
C LEU A 459 19.08 -34.86 -21.84
N GLY A 460 18.30 -35.94 -21.90
CA GLY A 460 18.80 -37.30 -22.14
C GLY A 460 19.51 -37.93 -20.94
N TRP A 461 19.22 -37.49 -19.72
CA TRP A 461 19.76 -38.14 -18.51
C TRP A 461 19.21 -39.56 -18.38
N SER A 462 20.07 -40.45 -17.90
CA SER A 462 19.69 -41.77 -17.42
C SER A 462 18.98 -41.67 -16.06
N ARG A 463 18.26 -42.73 -15.68
CA ARG A 463 17.70 -42.90 -14.32
C ARG A 463 18.77 -42.70 -13.24
N GLN A 464 19.97 -43.26 -13.44
CA GLN A 464 21.03 -43.19 -12.44
C GLN A 464 21.55 -41.76 -12.26
N GLN A 465 21.70 -40.98 -13.34
CA GLN A 465 22.09 -39.57 -13.25
C GLN A 465 21.07 -38.74 -12.46
N ALA A 466 19.77 -38.99 -12.66
CA ALA A 466 18.72 -38.33 -11.87
C ALA A 466 18.80 -38.68 -10.37
N ILE A 467 19.05 -39.96 -10.04
CA ILE A 467 19.23 -40.42 -8.66
C ILE A 467 20.47 -39.77 -8.04
N ASP A 468 21.61 -39.85 -8.71
CA ASP A 468 22.89 -39.31 -8.21
C ASP A 468 22.76 -37.81 -7.94
N TYR A 469 22.10 -37.07 -8.84
CA TYR A 469 21.85 -35.65 -8.66
C TYR A 469 21.02 -35.35 -7.40
N LEU A 470 19.91 -36.07 -7.18
CA LEU A 470 19.09 -35.85 -5.98
C LEU A 470 19.80 -36.28 -4.69
N VAL A 471 20.60 -37.35 -4.73
CA VAL A 471 21.40 -37.79 -3.57
C VAL A 471 22.47 -36.75 -3.23
N GLU A 472 23.05 -36.09 -4.22
CA GLU A 472 24.04 -35.04 -3.99
C GLU A 472 23.41 -33.74 -3.46
N ASN A 473 22.20 -33.38 -3.94
CA ASN A 473 21.64 -32.05 -3.76
C ASN A 473 20.45 -31.96 -2.78
N THR A 474 19.94 -33.08 -2.25
CA THR A 474 18.78 -33.09 -1.35
C THR A 474 18.99 -34.05 -0.18
N PRO A 475 18.53 -33.76 1.05
CA PRO A 475 18.70 -34.66 2.19
C PRO A 475 17.63 -35.78 2.29
N MET A 476 16.94 -36.11 1.19
CA MET A 476 15.95 -37.20 1.16
C MET A 476 16.60 -38.57 1.30
N ALA A 477 15.83 -39.58 1.73
CA ALA A 477 16.32 -40.95 1.81
C ALA A 477 16.57 -41.54 0.41
N PRO A 478 17.64 -42.31 0.18
CA PRO A 478 17.91 -42.90 -1.14
C PRO A 478 16.74 -43.74 -1.71
N VAL A 479 16.06 -44.51 -0.87
CA VAL A 479 14.89 -45.31 -1.29
C VAL A 479 13.72 -44.44 -1.76
N GLU A 480 13.51 -43.28 -1.13
CA GLU A 480 12.49 -42.31 -1.53
C GLU A 480 12.89 -41.62 -2.84
N ILE A 481 14.18 -41.27 -2.99
CA ILE A 481 14.71 -40.70 -4.24
C ILE A 481 14.51 -41.68 -5.41
N GLU A 482 14.83 -42.95 -5.22
CA GLU A 482 14.66 -43.97 -6.27
C GLU A 482 13.19 -44.11 -6.70
N ALA A 483 12.28 -44.19 -5.73
CA ALA A 483 10.84 -44.28 -5.99
C ALA A 483 10.30 -43.02 -6.69
N GLU A 484 10.76 -41.83 -6.26
CA GLU A 484 10.38 -40.56 -6.87
C GLU A 484 10.93 -40.42 -8.29
N VAL A 485 12.17 -40.82 -8.57
CA VAL A 485 12.72 -40.80 -9.94
C VAL A 485 11.93 -41.75 -10.85
N ASP A 486 11.56 -42.94 -10.37
CA ASP A 486 10.69 -43.85 -11.12
C ASP A 486 9.30 -43.24 -11.36
N ARG A 487 8.77 -42.46 -10.39
CA ARG A 487 7.55 -41.65 -10.55
C ARG A 487 7.70 -40.61 -11.66
N TYR A 488 8.82 -39.90 -11.72
CA TYR A 488 9.05 -38.85 -12.72
C TYR A 488 9.14 -39.44 -14.13
N ILE A 489 9.84 -40.57 -14.27
CA ILE A 489 9.89 -41.32 -15.54
C ILE A 489 8.48 -41.72 -16.00
N GLY A 490 7.64 -42.20 -15.07
CA GLY A 490 6.27 -42.64 -15.36
C GLY A 490 5.25 -41.52 -15.52
N TYR A 491 5.52 -40.31 -15.03
CA TYR A 491 4.61 -39.16 -15.08
C TYR A 491 5.33 -37.86 -15.49
N PRO A 492 5.77 -37.77 -16.76
CA PRO A 492 6.63 -36.69 -17.23
C PRO A 492 5.98 -35.31 -17.09
N GLY A 493 6.71 -34.33 -16.57
CA GLY A 493 6.28 -32.93 -16.50
C GLY A 493 5.44 -32.58 -15.27
N GLN A 494 4.82 -33.55 -14.59
CA GLN A 494 4.03 -33.30 -13.38
C GLN A 494 4.90 -32.76 -12.24
N ALA A 495 6.11 -33.30 -12.10
CA ALA A 495 7.04 -32.93 -11.04
C ALA A 495 7.47 -31.44 -11.11
N LEU A 496 7.37 -30.82 -12.30
CA LEU A 496 7.70 -29.42 -12.52
C LEU A 496 6.72 -28.46 -11.84
N ALA A 497 5.46 -28.87 -11.71
CA ALA A 497 4.34 -28.01 -11.34
C ALA A 497 4.50 -27.35 -9.96
N TYR A 498 5.04 -28.09 -8.98
CA TYR A 498 5.21 -27.63 -7.59
C TYR A 498 6.04 -26.35 -7.53
N MET A 499 7.27 -26.42 -8.04
CA MET A 499 8.21 -25.31 -7.94
C MET A 499 7.84 -24.18 -8.91
N VAL A 500 7.41 -24.49 -10.13
CA VAL A 500 6.92 -23.46 -11.06
C VAL A 500 5.74 -22.71 -10.45
N GLY A 501 4.78 -23.43 -9.89
CA GLY A 501 3.61 -22.86 -9.24
C GLY A 501 3.95 -21.92 -8.10
N ARG A 502 4.80 -22.34 -7.16
CA ARG A 502 5.26 -21.46 -6.08
C ARG A 502 5.93 -20.21 -6.63
N LEU A 503 6.89 -20.38 -7.54
CA LEU A 503 7.69 -19.26 -8.06
C LEU A 503 6.81 -18.24 -8.78
N GLU A 504 5.81 -18.69 -9.53
CA GLU A 504 4.86 -17.78 -10.17
C GLU A 504 3.96 -17.07 -9.16
N ILE A 505 3.44 -17.75 -8.13
CA ILE A 505 2.65 -17.09 -7.08
C ILE A 505 3.50 -16.04 -6.34
N GLN A 506 4.76 -16.36 -6.03
CA GLN A 506 5.69 -15.41 -5.42
C GLN A 506 6.02 -14.23 -6.34
N ARG A 507 6.22 -14.48 -7.65
CA ARG A 507 6.43 -13.41 -8.65
C ARG A 507 5.22 -12.48 -8.71
N ILE A 508 4.01 -13.05 -8.74
CA ILE A 508 2.75 -12.30 -8.78
C ILE A 508 2.57 -11.47 -7.49
N ARG A 509 2.85 -12.06 -6.31
CA ARG A 509 2.83 -11.35 -5.02
C ARG A 509 3.82 -10.19 -4.99
N ALA A 510 5.07 -10.43 -5.35
CA ALA A 510 6.12 -9.41 -5.37
C ALA A 510 5.78 -8.25 -6.33
N ALA A 511 5.18 -8.55 -7.49
CA ALA A 511 4.71 -7.52 -8.42
C ALA A 511 3.56 -6.68 -7.83
N ALA A 512 2.65 -7.30 -7.07
CA ALA A 512 1.58 -6.58 -6.37
C ALA A 512 2.11 -5.72 -5.22
N GLU A 513 3.01 -6.25 -4.39
CA GLU A 513 3.69 -5.51 -3.31
C GLU A 513 4.41 -4.28 -3.86
N ALA A 514 5.18 -4.43 -4.94
CA ALA A 514 5.90 -3.32 -5.57
C ALA A 514 4.97 -2.22 -6.12
N ARG A 515 3.79 -2.59 -6.64
CA ARG A 515 2.84 -1.63 -7.22
C ARG A 515 1.95 -0.95 -6.18
N LEU A 516 1.59 -1.65 -5.10
CA LEU A 516 0.69 -1.13 -4.07
C LEU A 516 1.43 -0.45 -2.91
N GLY A 517 2.71 -0.78 -2.69
CA GLY A 517 3.51 -0.19 -1.61
C GLY A 517 2.86 -0.43 -0.25
N SER A 518 2.73 0.63 0.55
CA SER A 518 2.08 0.58 1.88
C SER A 518 0.61 0.16 1.86
N ARG A 519 -0.04 0.16 0.68
CA ARG A 519 -1.45 -0.24 0.52
C ARG A 519 -1.62 -1.71 0.16
N PHE A 520 -0.52 -2.45 0.01
CA PHE A 520 -0.60 -3.90 -0.14
C PHE A 520 -1.10 -4.53 1.17
N ASP A 521 -2.27 -5.18 1.13
CA ASP A 521 -2.76 -6.04 2.21
C ASP A 521 -2.61 -7.50 1.78
N VAL A 522 -1.76 -8.24 2.49
CA VAL A 522 -1.50 -9.66 2.23
C VAL A 522 -2.77 -10.51 2.35
N ARG A 523 -3.72 -10.13 3.21
CA ARG A 523 -5.02 -10.81 3.35
C ARG A 523 -5.86 -10.64 2.10
N ALA A 524 -5.92 -9.42 1.58
CA ALA A 524 -6.64 -9.13 0.35
C ALA A 524 -6.00 -9.84 -0.86
N PHE A 525 -4.67 -9.90 -0.91
CA PHE A 525 -3.96 -10.67 -1.92
C PHE A 525 -4.33 -12.16 -1.89
N HIS A 526 -4.27 -12.81 -0.72
CA HIS A 526 -4.66 -14.22 -0.60
C HIS A 526 -6.14 -14.47 -0.93
N ASP A 527 -7.03 -13.57 -0.53
CA ASP A 527 -8.44 -13.65 -0.89
C ASP A 527 -8.63 -13.61 -2.41
N VAL A 528 -7.88 -12.76 -3.13
CA VAL A 528 -7.92 -12.68 -4.60
C VAL A 528 -7.39 -13.96 -5.24
N VAL A 529 -6.29 -14.51 -4.72
CA VAL A 529 -5.72 -15.77 -5.22
C VAL A 529 -6.73 -16.91 -5.11
N LEU A 530 -7.42 -17.04 -3.97
CA LEU A 530 -8.29 -18.19 -3.67
C LEU A 530 -9.75 -18.02 -4.14
N SER A 531 -10.30 -16.81 -4.13
CA SER A 531 -11.74 -16.59 -4.36
C SER A 531 -12.17 -16.76 -5.82
N GLY A 532 -11.23 -16.89 -6.75
CA GLY A 532 -11.55 -17.21 -8.13
C GLY A 532 -11.87 -18.70 -8.37
N GLY A 533 -11.51 -19.60 -7.46
CA GLY A 533 -11.48 -21.04 -7.73
C GLY A 533 -10.23 -21.47 -8.51
N ALA A 534 -10.19 -22.72 -8.97
CA ALA A 534 -9.02 -23.29 -9.64
C ALA A 534 -8.77 -22.62 -11.01
N MET A 535 -7.50 -22.25 -11.27
CA MET A 535 -7.13 -21.50 -12.48
C MET A 535 -5.68 -21.71 -12.94
N PRO A 536 -5.38 -21.53 -14.24
CA PRO A 536 -3.99 -21.48 -14.72
C PRO A 536 -3.23 -20.29 -14.10
N LEU A 537 -1.92 -20.42 -13.89
CA LEU A 537 -1.10 -19.35 -13.30
C LEU A 537 -1.08 -18.08 -14.15
N SER A 538 -1.15 -18.22 -15.47
CA SER A 538 -1.27 -17.08 -16.39
C SER A 538 -2.57 -16.28 -16.19
N VAL A 539 -3.66 -16.97 -15.84
CA VAL A 539 -4.95 -16.34 -15.54
C VAL A 539 -4.91 -15.68 -14.17
N LEU A 540 -4.27 -16.34 -13.18
CA LEU A 540 -4.07 -15.77 -11.85
C LEU A 540 -3.30 -14.43 -11.90
N ASP A 541 -2.24 -14.35 -12.70
CA ASP A 541 -1.46 -13.11 -12.88
C ASP A 541 -2.34 -11.97 -13.41
N GLY A 542 -3.21 -12.26 -14.38
CA GLY A 542 -4.19 -11.31 -14.90
C GLY A 542 -5.20 -10.84 -13.85
N VAL A 543 -5.74 -11.76 -13.05
CA VAL A 543 -6.68 -11.47 -11.96
C VAL A 543 -6.05 -10.57 -10.90
N VAL A 544 -4.84 -10.89 -10.45
CA VAL A 544 -4.12 -10.05 -9.47
C VAL A 544 -3.76 -8.69 -10.09
N SER A 545 -3.35 -8.65 -11.35
CA SER A 545 -3.03 -7.40 -12.05
C SER A 545 -4.24 -6.45 -12.15
N GLU A 546 -5.44 -6.98 -12.38
CA GLU A 546 -6.70 -6.22 -12.39
C GLU A 546 -7.06 -5.74 -10.97
N TRP A 547 -6.90 -6.59 -9.95
CA TRP A 547 -7.07 -6.20 -8.56
C TRP A 547 -6.14 -5.03 -8.18
N VAL A 548 -4.84 -5.14 -8.48
CA VAL A 548 -3.86 -4.07 -8.22
C VAL A 548 -4.25 -2.76 -8.91
N ALA A 549 -4.75 -2.83 -10.15
CA ALA A 549 -5.18 -1.63 -10.88
C ALA A 549 -6.36 -0.92 -10.20
N GLY A 550 -7.30 -1.67 -9.62
CA GLY A 550 -8.41 -1.11 -8.84
C GLY A 550 -8.04 -0.61 -7.43
N HIS A 551 -6.82 -0.90 -6.99
CA HIS A 551 -6.32 -0.54 -5.66
C HIS A 551 -5.06 0.37 -5.76
N GLY A 552 -4.85 1.04 -6.91
CA GLY A 552 -3.78 2.02 -7.17
C GLY A 552 -4.01 3.40 -6.51
N ASP A 553 -3.03 4.30 -6.56
CA ASP A 553 -3.13 5.64 -5.93
C ASP A 553 -4.25 6.46 -6.56
N THR A 554 -5.05 7.10 -5.72
CA THR A 554 -6.04 8.10 -6.17
C THR A 554 -5.60 9.46 -5.68
N VAL A 555 -6.01 10.52 -6.38
CA VAL A 555 -5.69 11.89 -5.98
C VAL A 555 -6.19 12.21 -4.57
N ASN A 556 -7.42 11.78 -4.24
CA ASN A 556 -7.98 12.00 -2.91
C ASN A 556 -7.28 11.17 -1.84
N GLY A 557 -6.90 9.93 -2.14
CA GLY A 557 -6.11 9.10 -1.22
C GLY A 557 -4.74 9.72 -0.93
N LEU A 558 -4.07 10.27 -1.95
CA LEU A 558 -2.80 10.99 -1.74
C LEU A 558 -2.99 12.31 -0.99
N ALA A 559 -4.15 12.97 -1.12
CA ALA A 559 -4.49 14.14 -0.33
C ALA A 559 -4.70 13.81 1.16
N GLU A 560 -5.30 12.65 1.45
CA GLU A 560 -5.42 12.11 2.81
C GLU A 560 -4.05 11.71 3.37
N ASP A 561 -3.24 10.94 2.61
CA ASP A 561 -1.86 10.58 2.98
C ASP A 561 -1.03 11.83 3.34
N LEU A 562 -1.12 12.88 2.52
CA LEU A 562 -0.38 14.13 2.74
C LEU A 562 -0.87 14.87 3.98
N LEU A 563 -2.19 14.94 4.19
CA LEU A 563 -2.79 15.58 5.35
C LEU A 563 -2.37 14.89 6.64
N GLU A 564 -2.40 13.57 6.66
CA GLU A 564 -1.95 12.77 7.80
C GLU A 564 -0.45 12.98 8.07
N LEU A 565 0.38 13.07 7.03
CA LEU A 565 1.80 13.39 7.15
C LEU A 565 2.04 14.81 7.69
N ASP A 566 1.28 15.80 7.24
CA ASP A 566 1.30 17.17 7.77
C ASP A 566 0.97 17.17 9.27
N PHE A 567 -0.06 16.44 9.69
CA PHE A 567 -0.41 16.29 11.09
C PHE A 567 0.61 15.49 11.92
N GLU A 568 1.27 14.49 11.33
CA GLU A 568 2.36 13.78 12.02
C GLU A 568 3.54 14.72 12.28
N ARG A 569 3.91 15.54 11.28
CA ARG A 569 4.99 16.52 11.39
C ARG A 569 4.63 17.67 12.32
N GLN A 570 3.38 18.15 12.29
CA GLN A 570 2.86 19.26 13.09
C GLN A 570 1.63 18.84 13.91
N PRO A 571 1.77 17.99 14.95
CA PRO A 571 0.63 17.41 15.68
C PRO A 571 -0.29 18.43 16.37
N LEU A 572 0.23 19.63 16.63
CA LEU A 572 -0.53 20.72 17.25
C LEU A 572 -1.66 21.22 16.34
N GLU A 573 -1.52 21.13 15.01
CA GLU A 573 -2.51 21.61 14.05
C GLU A 573 -3.86 20.90 14.19
N ARG A 574 -3.88 19.60 14.49
CA ARG A 574 -5.13 18.88 14.76
C ARG A 574 -5.93 19.53 15.88
N THR A 575 -5.26 19.89 16.97
CA THR A 575 -5.90 20.56 18.11
C THR A 575 -6.34 21.98 17.73
N ILE A 576 -5.52 22.74 16.97
CA ILE A 576 -5.85 24.10 16.54
C ILE A 576 -7.14 24.11 15.70
N TYR A 577 -7.29 23.15 14.78
CA TYR A 577 -8.45 23.02 13.91
C TYR A 577 -9.66 22.35 14.58
N GLY A 578 -9.51 21.74 15.75
CA GLY A 578 -10.59 20.97 16.40
C GLY A 578 -10.92 19.67 15.67
N LEU A 579 -9.91 19.01 15.09
CA LEU A 579 -10.04 17.73 14.40
C LEU A 579 -9.62 16.58 15.34
N PRO A 580 -10.24 15.39 15.25
CA PRO A 580 -9.87 14.25 16.09
C PRO A 580 -8.43 13.76 15.80
N GLY A 581 -7.78 13.15 16.80
CA GLY A 581 -6.48 12.48 16.65
C GLY A 581 -5.53 12.71 17.83
N ASP A 582 -4.23 12.62 17.57
CA ASP A 582 -3.19 12.63 18.60
C ASP A 582 -2.99 14.00 19.27
N HIS A 583 -3.84 14.31 20.25
CA HIS A 583 -3.81 15.55 21.03
C HIS A 583 -2.70 15.60 22.09
N ASP A 584 -1.86 14.55 22.18
CA ASP A 584 -0.83 14.33 23.20
C ASP A 584 0.62 14.47 22.68
N LYS A 585 0.80 14.65 21.37
CA LYS A 585 2.13 14.65 20.72
C LYS A 585 2.70 16.05 20.47
N LEU A 586 4.03 16.11 20.44
CA LEU A 586 4.84 17.18 19.85
C LEU A 586 5.54 16.64 18.59
N GLY A 587 5.89 17.51 17.64
CA GLY A 587 6.64 17.10 16.45
C GLY A 587 8.07 16.66 16.78
N ASP A 588 8.75 16.01 15.83
CA ASP A 588 10.17 15.61 15.95
C ASP A 588 11.07 16.71 15.36
N PRO A 589 11.80 17.48 16.18
CA PRO A 589 12.67 18.56 15.71
C PRO A 589 14.06 18.06 15.26
N SER A 590 14.33 16.76 15.33
CA SER A 590 15.66 16.21 15.03
C SER A 590 15.98 16.23 13.53
N LEU A 591 17.27 16.09 13.20
CA LEU A 591 17.71 15.95 11.80
C LEU A 591 17.23 14.64 11.16
N ALA A 592 17.13 13.57 11.95
CA ALA A 592 16.57 12.30 11.49
C ALA A 592 15.09 12.44 11.15
N GLY A 593 14.33 13.15 11.99
CA GLY A 593 12.95 13.54 11.73
C GLY A 593 12.82 14.33 10.42
N ALA A 594 13.63 15.38 10.25
CA ALA A 594 13.64 16.19 9.04
C ALA A 594 13.92 15.35 7.76
N GLN A 595 14.90 14.43 7.81
CA GLN A 595 15.22 13.53 6.69
C GLN A 595 14.08 12.56 6.39
N ARG A 596 13.46 11.98 7.43
CA ARG A 596 12.31 11.08 7.30
C ARG A 596 11.13 11.78 6.66
N TYR A 597 10.77 12.96 7.15
CA TYR A 597 9.67 13.74 6.59
C TYR A 597 9.97 14.15 5.14
N ARG A 598 11.17 14.66 4.85
CA ARG A 598 11.58 14.99 3.48
C ARG A 598 11.37 13.82 2.51
N ALA A 599 11.81 12.62 2.89
CA ALA A 599 11.62 11.41 2.08
C ALA A 599 10.14 11.03 1.91
N ALA A 600 9.34 11.16 2.96
CA ALA A 600 7.91 10.88 2.92
C ALA A 600 7.15 11.86 1.99
N TYR A 601 7.44 13.16 2.07
CA TYR A 601 6.86 14.16 1.16
C TYR A 601 7.30 13.93 -0.29
N ASP A 602 8.56 13.57 -0.52
CA ASP A 602 9.07 13.29 -1.87
C ASP A 602 8.38 12.06 -2.49
N ALA A 603 8.14 11.03 -1.68
CA ALA A 603 7.39 9.85 -2.10
C ALA A 603 5.94 10.19 -2.49
N ILE A 604 5.24 11.01 -1.70
CA ILE A 604 3.87 11.45 -2.02
C ILE A 604 3.86 12.32 -3.27
N ALA A 605 4.77 13.29 -3.39
CA ALA A 605 4.87 14.16 -4.57
C ALA A 605 5.10 13.34 -5.84
N THR A 606 6.04 12.39 -5.81
CA THR A 606 6.35 11.50 -6.94
C THR A 606 5.14 10.64 -7.34
N ARG A 607 4.42 10.07 -6.35
CA ARG A 607 3.18 9.30 -6.59
C ARG A 607 2.09 10.18 -7.22
N ALA A 608 1.91 11.41 -6.75
CA ALA A 608 0.94 12.36 -7.30
C ALA A 608 1.30 12.83 -8.71
N GLU A 609 2.59 13.06 -8.97
CA GLU A 609 3.11 13.44 -10.29
C GLU A 609 2.88 12.33 -11.33
N ALA A 610 2.98 11.06 -10.93
CA ALA A 610 2.74 9.90 -11.78
C ALA A 610 1.26 9.75 -12.21
N ILE A 611 0.31 10.31 -11.46
CA ILE A 611 -1.08 10.41 -11.89
C ILE A 611 -1.15 11.50 -12.97
N GLY A 612 -1.31 11.10 -14.23
CA GLY A 612 -1.48 12.05 -15.34
C GLY A 612 -2.77 12.88 -15.20
N ARG A 613 -2.78 14.11 -15.72
CA ARG A 613 -3.99 14.97 -15.74
C ARG A 613 -5.12 14.40 -16.62
N ALA A 614 -4.79 13.55 -17.59
CA ALA A 614 -5.77 13.01 -18.54
C ALA A 614 -6.77 12.08 -17.82
N GLY A 615 -8.07 12.34 -18.01
CA GLY A 615 -9.14 11.55 -17.40
C GLY A 615 -9.54 11.98 -15.98
N LEU A 616 -8.81 12.93 -15.38
CA LEU A 616 -9.20 13.54 -14.11
C LEU A 616 -10.28 14.61 -14.31
N SER A 617 -11.17 14.75 -13.34
CA SER A 617 -12.07 15.90 -13.22
C SER A 617 -11.30 17.18 -12.85
N SER A 618 -11.88 18.37 -13.10
CA SER A 618 -11.26 19.64 -12.69
C SER A 618 -10.99 19.69 -11.17
N ALA A 619 -11.89 19.10 -10.36
CA ALA A 619 -11.69 19.02 -8.91
C ALA A 619 -10.48 18.15 -8.51
N GLU A 620 -10.27 17.01 -9.19
CA GLU A 620 -9.11 16.15 -8.98
C GLU A 620 -7.82 16.81 -9.47
N ILE A 621 -7.84 17.56 -10.56
CA ILE A 621 -6.67 18.31 -11.02
C ILE A 621 -6.23 19.32 -9.94
N VAL A 622 -7.18 20.08 -9.37
CA VAL A 622 -6.86 21.02 -8.28
C VAL A 622 -6.30 20.30 -7.06
N THR A 623 -6.95 19.21 -6.62
CA THR A 623 -6.46 18.45 -5.45
C THR A 623 -5.07 17.88 -5.70
N ARG A 624 -4.79 17.36 -6.89
CA ARG A 624 -3.46 16.86 -7.29
C ARG A 624 -2.41 17.96 -7.23
N ASP A 625 -2.70 19.13 -7.79
CA ASP A 625 -1.75 20.24 -7.81
C ASP A 625 -1.50 20.80 -6.40
N VAL A 626 -2.52 20.80 -5.53
CA VAL A 626 -2.39 21.11 -4.10
C VAL A 626 -1.45 20.13 -3.41
N VAL A 627 -1.63 18.82 -3.63
CA VAL A 627 -0.75 17.77 -3.05
C VAL A 627 0.70 17.98 -3.47
N ILE A 628 0.94 18.13 -4.78
CA ILE A 628 2.29 18.30 -5.32
C ILE A 628 2.92 19.58 -4.77
N THR A 629 2.23 20.73 -4.87
CA THR A 629 2.79 22.02 -4.49
C THR A 629 3.06 22.10 -3.00
N ARG A 630 2.16 21.56 -2.15
CA ARG A 630 2.39 21.50 -0.70
C ARG A 630 3.57 20.61 -0.35
N ALA A 631 3.64 19.39 -0.90
CA ALA A 631 4.74 18.47 -0.62
C ALA A 631 6.10 19.04 -1.06
N ARG A 632 6.17 19.64 -2.27
CA ARG A 632 7.39 20.28 -2.78
C ARG A 632 7.77 21.52 -1.97
N GLY A 633 6.81 22.37 -1.60
CA GLY A 633 7.06 23.53 -0.75
C GLY A 633 7.58 23.16 0.64
N VAL A 634 7.05 22.09 1.24
CA VAL A 634 7.57 21.55 2.50
C VAL A 634 9.01 21.03 2.35
N ILE A 635 9.32 20.33 1.24
CA ILE A 635 10.69 19.90 0.95
C ILE A 635 11.62 21.11 0.85
N ASP A 636 11.24 22.16 0.13
CA ASP A 636 12.02 23.40 0.03
C ASP A 636 12.26 24.02 1.42
N SER A 637 11.25 24.06 2.29
CA SER A 637 11.41 24.52 3.67
C SER A 637 12.36 23.65 4.49
N LEU A 638 12.30 22.32 4.36
CA LEU A 638 13.20 21.38 5.07
C LEU A 638 14.65 21.51 4.56
N ASP A 639 14.82 21.61 3.23
CA ASP A 639 16.12 21.74 2.57
C ASP A 639 16.78 23.11 2.84
N SER A 640 15.97 24.14 3.15
CA SER A 640 16.48 25.44 3.62
C SER A 640 17.20 25.35 4.96
N ARG A 641 16.87 24.35 5.79
CA ARG A 641 17.37 24.18 7.17
C ARG A 641 17.01 25.33 8.13
N LEU A 642 16.00 26.13 7.81
CA LEU A 642 15.61 27.32 8.57
C LEU A 642 15.37 27.04 10.06
N SER A 643 14.67 25.95 10.40
CA SER A 643 14.40 25.56 11.80
C SER A 643 15.67 25.33 12.63
N GLY A 644 16.80 25.01 11.98
CA GLY A 644 18.09 24.79 12.62
C GLY A 644 18.82 26.08 13.02
N PHE A 645 18.33 27.25 12.61
CA PHE A 645 18.91 28.54 13.02
C PHE A 645 17.86 29.65 13.28
N ALA A 646 16.56 29.37 13.19
CA ALA A 646 15.51 30.28 13.64
C ALA A 646 15.40 30.26 15.19
N VAL A 647 15.64 31.41 15.83
CA VAL A 647 15.80 31.49 17.30
C VAL A 647 15.08 32.66 17.98
N SER A 648 14.45 33.56 17.23
CA SER A 648 14.10 34.91 17.72
C SER A 648 12.61 35.22 17.88
N ASP A 649 11.71 34.53 17.18
CA ASP A 649 10.28 34.85 17.18
C ASP A 649 9.38 33.64 17.41
N GLY A 650 8.15 33.90 17.86
CA GLY A 650 7.16 32.87 18.21
C GLY A 650 6.51 32.15 17.02
N PHE A 651 6.78 32.54 15.77
CA PHE A 651 6.19 31.90 14.59
C PHE A 651 7.16 30.96 13.87
N SER A 652 8.44 31.36 13.74
CA SER A 652 9.46 30.64 12.99
C SER A 652 10.38 29.80 13.87
N ALA A 653 10.66 30.24 15.11
CA ALA A 653 11.59 29.56 15.99
C ALA A 653 10.88 28.40 16.73
N PRO A 654 11.28 27.13 16.52
CA PRO A 654 10.52 25.99 17.05
C PRO A 654 10.35 25.99 18.57
N ALA A 655 11.37 26.44 19.31
CA ALA A 655 11.32 26.54 20.78
C ALA A 655 10.30 27.59 21.25
N LEU A 656 10.26 28.76 20.60
CA LEU A 656 9.38 29.86 20.98
C LEU A 656 7.96 29.65 20.48
N TYR A 657 7.80 28.97 19.35
CA TYR A 657 6.50 28.54 18.84
C TYR A 657 5.73 27.69 19.86
N LEU A 658 6.41 26.80 20.60
CA LEU A 658 5.78 26.03 21.68
C LEU A 658 5.22 26.92 22.79
N LEU A 659 5.94 27.97 23.20
CA LEU A 659 5.47 28.90 24.23
C LEU A 659 4.21 29.65 23.79
N MET A 660 4.20 30.10 22.52
CA MET A 660 3.06 30.80 21.95
C MET A 660 1.84 29.87 21.80
N ILE A 661 2.02 28.74 21.11
CA ILE A 661 0.87 27.94 20.67
C ILE A 661 0.25 27.14 21.82
N LEU A 662 1.04 26.63 22.76
CA LEU A 662 0.50 25.86 23.89
C LEU A 662 -0.31 26.75 24.85
N ALA A 663 0.02 28.04 24.96
CA ALA A 663 -0.75 28.99 25.75
C ALA A 663 -2.17 29.21 25.17
N GLU A 664 -2.29 29.15 23.84
CA GLU A 664 -3.55 29.37 23.12
C GLU A 664 -4.46 28.13 23.09
N LEU A 665 -3.89 26.93 23.21
CA LEU A 665 -4.65 25.67 23.23
C LEU A 665 -5.34 25.47 24.59
N LYS A 666 -6.55 26.01 24.74
CA LYS A 666 -7.42 25.76 25.90
C LYS A 666 -8.14 24.41 25.77
N PRO A 667 -7.80 23.39 26.56
CA PRO A 667 -8.42 22.08 26.44
C PRO A 667 -9.89 22.14 26.86
N ASP A 668 -10.79 21.74 25.97
CA ASP A 668 -12.24 21.78 26.18
C ASP A 668 -12.86 20.43 26.56
N ASP A 669 -12.08 19.35 26.47
CA ASP A 669 -12.44 18.00 26.90
C ASP A 669 -11.31 17.30 27.67
N GLU A 670 -11.61 16.11 28.21
CA GLU A 670 -10.67 15.32 29.00
C GLU A 670 -9.45 14.85 28.19
N GLU A 671 -9.66 14.46 26.93
CA GLU A 671 -8.61 13.93 26.05
C GLU A 671 -7.57 15.01 25.76
N LYS A 672 -8.01 16.18 25.30
CA LYS A 672 -7.14 17.32 24.99
C LYS A 672 -6.43 17.83 26.24
N ALA A 673 -7.05 17.75 27.41
CA ALA A 673 -6.42 18.19 28.64
C ALA A 673 -5.32 17.22 29.10
N ARG A 674 -5.57 15.90 29.06
CA ARG A 674 -4.52 14.90 29.26
C ARG A 674 -3.41 15.07 28.23
N GLY A 675 -3.76 15.30 26.98
CA GLY A 675 -2.81 15.57 25.90
C GLY A 675 -1.97 16.82 26.12
N HIS A 676 -2.54 17.90 26.67
CA HIS A 676 -1.80 19.10 27.06
C HIS A 676 -0.74 18.78 28.13
N LEU A 677 -1.08 17.99 29.16
CA LEU A 677 -0.10 17.54 30.17
C LEU A 677 1.00 16.68 29.54
N SER A 678 0.65 15.75 28.65
CA SER A 678 1.63 14.93 27.91
C SER A 678 2.60 15.79 27.10
N ARG A 679 2.10 16.84 26.43
CA ARG A 679 2.93 17.80 25.69
C ARG A 679 3.88 18.56 26.61
N LEU A 680 3.41 19.07 27.76
CA LEU A 680 4.28 19.72 28.76
C LEU A 680 5.38 18.77 29.24
N GLY A 681 5.05 17.50 29.50
CA GLY A 681 6.02 16.46 29.85
C GLY A 681 7.03 16.13 28.75
N ALA A 682 6.68 16.34 27.49
CA ALA A 682 7.55 16.10 26.33
C ALA A 682 8.47 17.28 25.97
N VAL A 683 8.20 18.50 26.45
CA VAL A 683 8.98 19.72 26.11
C VAL A 683 10.48 19.55 26.37
N GLY A 684 10.85 18.88 27.46
CA GLY A 684 12.26 18.66 27.81
C GLY A 684 13.02 17.90 26.71
N ALA A 685 12.51 16.74 26.31
CA ALA A 685 13.11 15.93 25.26
C ALA A 685 13.06 16.62 23.88
N TYR A 686 11.97 17.35 23.60
CA TYR A 686 11.84 18.15 22.38
C TYR A 686 12.95 19.19 22.26
N LEU A 687 13.15 20.01 23.31
CA LEU A 687 14.18 21.06 23.29
C LEU A 687 15.59 20.48 23.25
N ASP A 688 15.86 19.37 23.94
CA ASP A 688 17.16 18.71 23.87
C ASP A 688 17.46 18.22 22.43
N ALA A 689 16.49 17.60 21.75
CA ALA A 689 16.63 17.20 20.35
C ALA A 689 16.77 18.39 19.39
N LEU A 690 16.06 19.49 19.64
CA LEU A 690 16.19 20.73 18.88
C LEU A 690 17.58 21.34 19.03
N ILE A 691 18.12 21.42 20.25
CA ILE A 691 19.47 21.93 20.52
C ILE A 691 20.51 21.12 19.73
N GLU A 692 20.42 19.78 19.73
CA GLU A 692 21.34 18.93 18.95
C GLU A 692 21.22 19.21 17.44
N ALA A 693 20.00 19.36 16.92
CA ALA A 693 19.77 19.69 15.52
C ALA A 693 20.34 21.07 15.14
N GLN A 694 20.18 22.07 16.03
CA GLN A 694 20.72 23.42 15.83
C GLN A 694 22.26 23.42 15.95
N ARG A 695 22.86 22.70 16.90
CA ARG A 695 24.32 22.50 16.98
C ARG A 695 24.90 21.94 15.68
N ALA A 696 24.28 20.88 15.16
CA ALA A 696 24.69 20.26 13.91
C ALA A 696 24.55 21.23 12.72
N THR A 697 23.45 21.98 12.65
CA THR A 697 23.21 22.99 11.61
C THR A 697 24.24 24.13 11.66
N MET A 698 24.57 24.62 12.86
CA MET A 698 25.60 25.65 13.04
C MET A 698 27.00 25.13 12.72
N ALA A 699 27.30 23.86 12.97
CA ALA A 699 28.57 23.24 12.58
C ALA A 699 28.77 23.20 11.05
N GLU A 700 27.68 23.23 10.27
CA GLU A 700 27.70 23.37 8.80
C GLU A 700 27.85 24.85 8.35
N GLY A 701 27.93 25.80 9.28
CA GLY A 701 28.04 27.23 9.00
C GLY A 701 26.71 27.94 8.77
N LEU A 702 25.57 27.27 9.03
CA LEU A 702 24.24 27.86 9.00
C LEU A 702 23.92 28.43 10.38
N VAL A 703 24.16 29.72 10.56
CA VAL A 703 24.09 30.40 11.87
C VAL A 703 23.17 31.62 11.80
N PRO A 704 22.44 31.95 12.89
CA PRO A 704 21.64 33.17 12.95
C PRO A 704 22.50 34.45 13.05
N PRO A 705 21.92 35.62 12.78
CA PRO A 705 22.50 36.92 13.14
C PRO A 705 22.51 37.17 14.65
N ASP A 706 23.48 37.92 15.14
CA ASP A 706 23.72 38.13 16.58
C ASP A 706 22.56 38.83 17.30
N PHE A 707 21.92 39.80 16.63
CA PHE A 707 20.77 40.51 17.18
C PHE A 707 19.55 39.59 17.32
N LEU A 708 19.33 38.64 16.39
CA LEU A 708 18.25 37.65 16.51
C LEU A 708 18.51 36.68 17.67
N VAL A 709 19.76 36.24 17.87
CA VAL A 709 20.09 35.42 19.05
C VAL A 709 19.82 36.18 20.34
N LYS A 710 20.20 37.46 20.42
CA LYS A 710 19.92 38.31 21.60
C LYS A 710 18.42 38.49 21.84
N ILE A 711 17.63 38.65 20.77
CA ILE A 711 16.16 38.71 20.87
C ILE A 711 15.62 37.38 21.40
N GLY A 712 16.10 36.24 20.90
CA GLY A 712 15.73 34.91 21.37
C GLY A 712 16.04 34.69 22.86
N ILE A 713 17.24 35.06 23.30
CA ILE A 713 17.64 35.05 24.72
C ILE A 713 16.68 35.91 25.53
N GLY A 714 16.41 37.15 25.08
CA GLY A 714 15.49 38.06 25.76
C GLY A 714 14.05 37.54 25.81
N TYR A 715 13.59 36.80 24.81
CA TYR A 715 12.28 36.16 24.83
C TYR A 715 12.22 35.09 25.93
N VAL A 716 13.21 34.21 25.99
CA VAL A 716 13.24 33.15 27.00
C VAL A 716 13.45 33.72 28.41
N ASP A 717 14.29 34.74 28.56
CA ASP A 717 14.48 35.43 29.84
C ASP A 717 13.14 36.02 30.33
N ARG A 718 12.38 36.71 29.46
CA ARG A 718 11.03 37.21 29.81
C ARG A 718 10.06 36.10 30.22
N TYR A 719 10.10 34.95 29.56
CA TYR A 719 9.26 33.81 29.92
C TYR A 719 9.63 33.25 31.31
N LEU A 720 10.92 33.06 31.58
CA LEU A 720 11.42 32.52 32.85
C LEU A 720 11.24 33.47 34.03
N GLU A 721 11.21 34.78 33.76
CA GLU A 721 11.04 35.84 34.78
C GLU A 721 9.57 36.26 34.99
N ALA A 722 8.62 35.70 34.22
CA ALA A 722 7.22 36.12 34.28
C ALA A 722 6.56 35.80 35.63
N ASP A 723 5.82 36.77 36.19
CA ASP A 723 5.05 36.59 37.44
C ASP A 723 3.94 35.54 37.30
N THR A 724 3.43 35.35 36.08
CA THR A 724 2.44 34.32 35.74
C THR A 724 2.90 33.57 34.50
N ASP A 725 3.04 32.26 34.60
CA ASP A 725 3.45 31.41 33.49
C ASP A 725 2.33 31.34 32.43
N PRO A 726 2.57 31.75 31.17
CA PRO A 726 1.57 31.70 30.10
C PRO A 726 1.10 30.29 29.77
N LEU A 727 1.90 29.26 30.06
CA LEU A 727 1.54 27.85 29.90
C LEU A 727 0.71 27.30 31.07
N ARG A 728 0.39 28.13 32.07
CA ARG A 728 -0.50 27.78 33.18
C ARG A 728 -1.98 27.78 32.76
N VAL A 729 -2.28 27.13 31.64
CA VAL A 729 -3.61 27.05 31.03
C VAL A 729 -4.57 26.28 31.95
N THR A 730 -5.82 26.73 32.01
CA THR A 730 -6.90 26.04 32.75
C THR A 730 -7.86 25.42 31.74
N PRO A 731 -8.17 24.12 31.84
CA PRO A 731 -9.11 23.45 30.94
C PRO A 731 -10.54 23.96 31.17
N VAL A 732 -11.38 23.88 30.14
CA VAL A 732 -12.81 24.18 30.24
C VAL A 732 -13.54 23.07 31.01
N ALA A 733 -13.09 21.82 30.85
CA ALA A 733 -13.56 20.68 31.62
C ALA A 733 -12.84 20.57 32.97
N GLU A 734 -13.57 20.32 34.06
CA GLU A 734 -12.95 20.03 35.36
C GLU A 734 -12.30 18.63 35.35
N ILE A 735 -11.00 18.57 35.64
CA ILE A 735 -10.22 17.33 35.66
C ILE A 735 -9.46 17.25 36.98
N GLU A 736 -9.68 16.16 37.71
CA GLU A 736 -9.03 15.91 38.98
C GLU A 736 -7.51 15.86 38.84
N GLY A 737 -6.79 16.60 39.69
CA GLY A 737 -5.32 16.63 39.71
C GLY A 737 -4.64 17.38 38.55
N PHE A 738 -5.37 17.91 37.57
CA PHE A 738 -4.78 18.59 36.40
C PHE A 738 -3.89 19.77 36.81
N ALA A 739 -4.36 20.63 37.71
CA ALA A 739 -3.61 21.81 38.13
C ALA A 739 -2.30 21.43 38.86
N GLU A 740 -2.33 20.38 39.69
CA GLU A 740 -1.16 19.89 40.42
C GLU A 740 -0.13 19.31 39.45
N GLU A 741 -0.56 18.47 38.50
CA GLU A 741 0.33 17.86 37.51
C GLU A 741 0.89 18.89 36.53
N ARG A 742 0.07 19.83 36.04
CA ARG A 742 0.53 20.94 35.20
C ARG A 742 1.60 21.75 35.91
N ASP A 743 1.34 22.19 37.14
CA ASP A 743 2.27 23.04 37.89
C ASP A 743 3.57 22.29 38.20
N ARG A 744 3.51 20.97 38.46
CA ARG A 744 4.69 20.11 38.58
C ARG A 744 5.49 20.05 37.27
N LEU A 745 4.84 19.79 36.14
CA LEU A 745 5.49 19.70 34.83
C LEU A 745 6.13 21.04 34.42
N LEU A 746 5.48 22.17 34.70
CA LEU A 746 6.06 23.49 34.44
C LEU A 746 7.37 23.68 35.24
N ALA A 747 7.34 23.37 36.54
CA ALA A 747 8.49 23.56 37.43
C ALA A 747 9.63 22.55 37.20
N GLU A 748 9.30 21.28 36.93
CA GLU A 748 10.28 20.18 36.86
C GLU A 748 10.77 19.88 35.44
N VAL A 749 9.99 20.22 34.40
CA VAL A 749 10.29 19.89 33.00
C VAL A 749 10.49 21.15 32.16
N VAL A 750 9.48 22.02 32.10
CA VAL A 750 9.43 23.12 31.13
C VAL A 750 10.45 24.23 31.46
N HIS A 751 10.41 24.78 32.68
CA HIS A 751 11.37 25.84 33.07
C HIS A 751 12.82 25.38 32.99
N PRO A 752 13.20 24.19 33.50
CA PRO A 752 14.57 23.69 33.34
C PRO A 752 14.98 23.48 31.88
N ALA A 753 14.05 23.08 31.00
CA ALA A 753 14.35 22.89 29.58
C ALA A 753 14.59 24.22 28.85
N PHE A 754 13.75 25.23 29.09
CA PHE A 754 13.97 26.57 28.53
C PHE A 754 15.21 27.25 29.11
N ALA A 755 15.55 27.03 30.38
CA ALA A 755 16.81 27.50 30.95
C ALA A 755 18.03 26.90 30.24
N ARG A 756 17.99 25.61 29.87
CA ARG A 756 19.03 24.97 29.05
C ARG A 756 19.09 25.55 27.64
N TYR A 757 17.93 25.74 27.00
CA TYR A 757 17.86 26.34 25.66
C TYR A 757 18.43 27.76 25.65
N ARG A 758 18.10 28.57 26.66
CA ARG A 758 18.66 29.90 26.87
C ARG A 758 20.19 29.89 27.06
N ALA A 759 20.71 28.94 27.84
CA ALA A 759 22.15 28.78 28.01
C ALA A 759 22.83 28.41 26.68
N PHE A 760 22.25 27.48 25.91
CA PHE A 760 22.72 27.16 24.56
C PHE A 760 22.76 28.38 23.64
N LEU A 761 21.69 29.19 23.61
CA LEU A 761 21.68 30.42 22.80
C LEU A 761 22.79 31.39 23.21
N ALA A 762 23.01 31.58 24.51
CA ALA A 762 24.00 32.53 25.03
C ALA A 762 25.45 32.04 24.88
N ASP A 763 25.70 30.76 25.17
CA ASP A 763 27.04 30.21 25.32
C ASP A 763 27.57 29.55 24.04
N GLU A 764 26.69 29.14 23.13
CA GLU A 764 27.05 28.41 21.90
C GLU A 764 26.60 29.12 20.63
N ALA A 765 25.34 29.56 20.53
CA ALA A 765 24.83 30.18 19.30
C ALA A 765 25.35 31.61 19.12
N LEU A 766 25.29 32.45 20.16
CA LEU A 766 25.70 33.86 20.09
C LEU A 766 27.17 34.05 19.69
N PRO A 767 28.15 33.26 20.19
CA PRO A 767 29.54 33.37 19.76
C PRO A 767 29.79 33.04 18.28
N LEU A 768 28.90 32.28 17.64
CA LEU A 768 28.99 31.87 16.23
C LEU A 768 28.18 32.78 15.29
N ALA A 769 27.37 33.68 15.85
CA ALA A 769 26.37 34.43 15.11
C ALA A 769 26.98 35.45 14.13
N LYS A 770 26.24 35.72 13.05
CA LYS A 770 26.63 36.69 12.00
C LYS A 770 26.39 38.14 12.45
N PRO A 771 27.19 39.11 11.97
CA PRO A 771 26.94 40.51 12.25
C PRO A 771 25.69 41.01 11.50
N GLU A 772 25.06 42.08 12.00
CA GLU A 772 23.91 42.75 11.37
C GLU A 772 24.17 43.30 9.94
N THR A 773 25.43 43.31 9.51
CA THR A 773 25.86 43.69 8.15
C THR A 773 25.74 42.54 7.14
N GLU A 774 25.59 41.29 7.61
CA GLU A 774 25.37 40.09 6.80
C GLU A 774 24.15 39.30 7.34
N PRO A 775 22.97 39.92 7.50
CA PRO A 775 21.87 39.32 8.26
C PRO A 775 21.12 38.22 7.49
N GLY A 776 21.08 38.30 6.16
CA GLY A 776 20.24 37.42 5.36
C GLY A 776 20.85 36.04 5.08
N ILE A 777 19.98 35.05 4.91
CA ILE A 777 20.32 33.67 4.51
C ILE A 777 21.26 33.59 3.29
N GLY A 778 21.24 34.56 2.37
CA GLY A 778 22.16 34.61 1.21
C GLY A 778 23.65 34.68 1.57
N HIS A 779 23.99 35.07 2.80
CA HIS A 779 25.36 35.07 3.33
C HIS A 779 25.80 33.71 3.91
N LEU A 780 24.89 32.73 3.99
CA LEU A 780 25.15 31.40 4.50
C LEU A 780 25.51 30.41 3.38
N PRO A 781 26.16 29.27 3.69
CA PRO A 781 26.45 28.23 2.71
C PRO A 781 25.21 27.77 1.92
N GLY A 782 25.28 27.88 0.59
CA GLY A 782 24.15 27.57 -0.30
C GLY A 782 22.95 28.53 -0.20
N GLY A 783 23.12 29.69 0.44
CA GLY A 783 22.04 30.59 0.83
C GLY A 783 21.11 31.05 -0.30
N GLN A 784 21.66 31.34 -1.49
CA GLN A 784 20.86 31.76 -2.65
C GLN A 784 19.88 30.67 -3.12
N GLU A 785 20.32 29.42 -3.17
CA GLU A 785 19.47 28.28 -3.55
C GLU A 785 18.40 28.02 -2.49
N LYS A 786 18.78 28.05 -1.20
CA LYS A 786 17.87 27.90 -0.08
C LYS A 786 16.78 28.99 -0.07
N TYR A 787 17.17 30.24 -0.31
CA TYR A 787 16.23 31.35 -0.38
C TYR A 787 15.29 31.24 -1.59
N GLN A 788 15.78 30.81 -2.75
CA GLN A 788 14.92 30.56 -3.91
C GLN A 788 13.90 29.45 -3.63
N GLY A 789 14.27 28.41 -2.87
CA GLY A 789 13.31 27.40 -2.36
C GLY A 789 12.26 28.00 -1.43
N LEU A 790 12.67 28.86 -0.49
CA LEU A 790 11.71 29.57 0.39
C LEU A 790 10.78 30.50 -0.40
N ILE A 791 11.27 31.17 -1.45
CA ILE A 791 10.41 31.96 -2.36
C ILE A 791 9.34 31.06 -2.98
N ARG A 792 9.69 29.86 -3.48
CA ARG A 792 8.69 28.92 -4.04
C ARG A 792 7.69 28.46 -2.98
N ALA A 793 8.17 28.09 -1.80
CA ALA A 793 7.33 27.62 -0.70
C ALA A 793 6.30 28.68 -0.26
N GLU A 794 6.72 29.94 -0.15
CA GLU A 794 5.89 31.03 0.36
C GLU A 794 5.03 31.70 -0.73
N THR A 795 5.50 31.74 -1.97
CA THR A 795 4.79 32.43 -3.07
C THR A 795 4.01 31.49 -3.98
N THR A 796 4.34 30.21 -4.03
CA THR A 796 3.84 29.24 -5.03
C THR A 796 4.16 29.63 -6.48
N THR A 797 5.20 30.46 -6.69
CA THR A 797 5.66 30.92 -8.00
C THR A 797 7.14 30.62 -8.22
N GLU A 798 7.56 30.55 -9.49
CA GLU A 798 8.96 30.40 -9.90
C GLU A 798 9.68 31.75 -10.07
N ARG A 799 9.16 32.83 -9.48
CA ARG A 799 9.74 34.17 -9.64
C ARG A 799 11.08 34.26 -8.92
N THR A 800 12.03 34.98 -9.51
CA THR A 800 13.35 35.17 -8.91
C THR A 800 13.32 36.29 -7.86
N ALA A 801 14.27 36.27 -6.92
CA ALA A 801 14.44 37.34 -5.94
C ALA A 801 14.61 38.73 -6.62
N GLN A 802 15.34 38.80 -7.74
CA GLN A 802 15.53 40.05 -8.48
C GLN A 802 14.21 40.55 -9.09
N ASP A 803 13.41 39.66 -9.72
CA ASP A 803 12.12 40.05 -10.30
C ASP A 803 11.16 40.58 -9.24
N LEU A 804 11.19 39.99 -8.04
CA LEU A 804 10.38 40.39 -6.90
C LEU A 804 10.85 41.74 -6.33
N HIS A 805 12.16 41.94 -6.22
CA HIS A 805 12.75 43.22 -5.81
C HIS A 805 12.32 44.36 -6.74
N ASP A 806 12.49 44.19 -8.05
CA ASP A 806 12.14 45.19 -9.05
C ASP A 806 10.62 45.46 -9.07
N THR A 807 9.82 44.43 -8.80
CA THR A 807 8.37 44.59 -8.63
C THR A 807 8.03 45.43 -7.41
N GLY A 808 8.69 45.19 -6.28
CA GLY A 808 8.53 46.00 -5.07
C GLY A 808 8.85 47.47 -5.31
N LEU A 809 9.98 47.76 -5.97
CA LEU A 809 10.39 49.12 -6.32
C LEU A 809 9.36 49.81 -7.23
N ARG A 810 8.84 49.11 -8.24
CA ARG A 810 7.80 49.64 -9.13
C ARG A 810 6.53 49.98 -8.37
N VAL A 811 6.02 49.05 -7.55
CA VAL A 811 4.79 49.25 -6.78
C VAL A 811 4.96 50.36 -5.74
N ALA A 812 6.12 50.47 -5.09
CA ALA A 812 6.43 51.59 -4.20
C ALA A 812 6.37 52.94 -4.93
N GLY A 813 6.85 53.01 -6.18
CA GLY A 813 6.75 54.20 -7.02
C GLY A 813 5.30 54.57 -7.40
N GLU A 814 4.45 53.58 -7.65
CA GLU A 814 3.02 53.77 -7.93
C GLU A 814 2.30 54.32 -6.67
N LEU A 815 2.53 53.70 -5.51
CA LEU A 815 1.97 54.15 -4.23
C LEU A 815 2.45 55.55 -3.83
N ALA A 816 3.71 55.87 -4.12
CA ALA A 816 4.24 57.21 -3.94
C ALA A 816 3.46 58.26 -4.74
N ALA A 817 2.91 57.93 -5.92
CA ALA A 817 2.06 58.87 -6.67
C ALA A 817 0.71 59.06 -5.98
N GLU A 818 0.08 57.98 -5.49
CA GLU A 818 -1.20 58.05 -4.75
C GLU A 818 -1.07 58.86 -3.45
N TYR A 819 0.02 58.68 -2.71
CA TYR A 819 0.31 59.49 -1.52
C TYR A 819 0.41 60.98 -1.84
N ARG A 820 1.08 61.37 -2.93
CA ARG A 820 1.19 62.78 -3.32
C ARG A 820 -0.17 63.37 -3.66
N GLU A 821 -1.03 62.60 -4.31
CA GLU A 821 -2.38 63.03 -4.68
C GLU A 821 -3.25 63.26 -3.43
N LEU A 822 -3.32 62.27 -2.53
CA LEU A 822 -4.10 62.38 -1.29
C LEU A 822 -3.50 63.41 -0.31
N GLY A 823 -2.18 63.46 -0.19
CA GLY A 823 -1.47 64.45 0.62
C GLY A 823 -1.74 65.88 0.15
N ALA A 824 -1.77 66.12 -1.17
CA ALA A 824 -2.07 67.44 -1.71
C ALA A 824 -3.51 67.88 -1.38
N ARG A 825 -4.47 66.93 -1.39
CA ARG A 825 -5.86 67.19 -0.99
C ARG A 825 -6.03 67.42 0.52
N MET A 826 -5.41 66.57 1.34
CA MET A 826 -5.66 66.50 2.78
C MET A 826 -4.76 67.44 3.59
N PHE A 827 -3.48 67.51 3.23
CA PHE A 827 -2.45 68.24 3.97
C PHE A 827 -1.93 69.48 3.22
N GLY A 828 -2.31 69.65 1.94
CA GLY A 828 -1.85 70.76 1.12
C GLY A 828 -0.40 70.62 0.62
N THR A 829 0.18 69.42 0.70
CA THR A 829 1.57 69.14 0.29
C THR A 829 1.64 67.85 -0.53
N ALA A 830 2.51 67.83 -1.55
CA ALA A 830 2.84 66.64 -2.32
C ALA A 830 4.24 66.09 -1.96
N GLU A 831 4.86 66.60 -0.91
CA GLU A 831 6.17 66.15 -0.45
C GLU A 831 6.02 64.93 0.48
N LEU A 832 6.48 63.76 0.04
CA LEU A 832 6.35 62.52 0.80
C LEU A 832 6.93 62.60 2.22
N PRO A 833 8.11 63.19 2.46
CA PRO A 833 8.64 63.31 3.83
C PRO A 833 7.70 64.10 4.76
N GLU A 834 7.04 65.14 4.24
CA GLU A 834 6.10 65.95 5.02
C GLU A 834 4.80 65.18 5.30
N ILE A 835 4.29 64.46 4.30
CA ILE A 835 3.11 63.59 4.43
C ILE A 835 3.38 62.49 5.47
N PHE A 836 4.51 61.79 5.34
CA PHE A 836 4.87 60.68 6.24
C PHE A 836 5.13 61.16 7.65
N GLU A 837 5.84 62.28 7.83
CA GLU A 837 6.03 62.86 9.15
C GLU A 837 4.70 63.20 9.82
N ARG A 838 3.76 63.79 9.07
CA ARG A 838 2.45 64.11 9.62
C ARG A 838 1.67 62.87 10.06
N LEU A 839 1.67 61.80 9.26
CA LEU A 839 1.04 60.53 9.64
C LEU A 839 1.69 59.91 10.90
N ARG A 840 3.01 60.09 11.08
CA ARG A 840 3.79 59.57 12.21
C ARG A 840 3.68 60.36 13.51
N SER A 841 3.44 61.66 13.47
CA SER A 841 3.54 62.50 14.67
C SER A 841 2.27 63.28 15.04
N ASP A 842 1.28 63.40 14.16
CA ASP A 842 0.05 64.15 14.46
C ASP A 842 -0.79 63.46 15.55
N PRO A 843 -0.97 64.08 16.75
CA PRO A 843 -1.72 63.48 17.85
C PRO A 843 -3.20 63.29 17.53
N GLU A 844 -3.77 64.06 16.59
CA GLU A 844 -5.17 63.90 16.16
C GLU A 844 -5.39 62.59 15.39
N LEU A 845 -4.30 61.98 14.91
CA LEU A 845 -4.29 60.70 14.21
C LEU A 845 -4.08 59.51 15.15
N ARG A 846 -4.23 59.69 16.47
CA ARG A 846 -4.11 58.62 17.47
C ARG A 846 -5.46 58.27 18.09
N TRP A 847 -5.57 57.08 18.66
CA TRP A 847 -6.78 56.71 19.40
C TRP A 847 -6.86 57.46 20.72
N ARG A 848 -8.08 57.70 21.21
CA ARG A 848 -8.30 58.17 22.57
C ARG A 848 -8.00 57.07 23.59
N ASP A 849 -8.51 55.86 23.31
CA ASP A 849 -8.40 54.69 24.18
C ASP A 849 -8.63 53.39 23.37
N GLY A 850 -8.45 52.25 24.04
CA GLY A 850 -8.64 50.93 23.42
C GLY A 850 -10.08 50.61 23.02
N GLU A 851 -11.09 51.21 23.69
CA GLU A 851 -12.49 50.94 23.35
C GLU A 851 -12.88 51.65 22.04
N GLU A 852 -12.37 52.86 21.81
CA GLU A 852 -12.54 53.55 20.51
C GLU A 852 -11.99 52.72 19.35
N LEU A 853 -10.84 52.08 19.54
CA LEU A 853 -10.22 51.19 18.55
C LEU A 853 -11.14 49.98 18.26
N LEU A 854 -11.60 49.30 19.31
CA LEU A 854 -12.49 48.13 19.17
C LEU A 854 -13.82 48.49 18.52
N ASP A 855 -14.42 49.62 18.89
CA ASP A 855 -15.67 50.10 18.29
C ASP A 855 -15.51 50.46 16.82
N SER A 856 -14.38 51.07 16.44
CA SER A 856 -14.04 51.32 15.04
C SER A 856 -13.94 50.01 14.25
N ALA A 857 -13.24 49.02 14.78
CA ALA A 857 -13.11 47.70 14.16
C ALA A 857 -14.47 47.01 13.99
N ARG A 858 -15.30 46.95 15.05
CA ARG A 858 -16.65 46.38 15.02
C ARG A 858 -17.55 47.09 14.00
N SER A 859 -17.45 48.42 13.93
CA SER A 859 -18.20 49.23 12.96
C SER A 859 -17.78 48.90 11.52
N ALA A 860 -16.48 48.82 11.24
CA ALA A 860 -15.97 48.46 9.92
C ALA A 860 -16.47 47.08 9.47
N VAL A 861 -16.38 46.06 10.33
CA VAL A 861 -16.90 44.70 10.06
C VAL A 861 -18.39 44.72 9.73
N THR A 862 -19.19 45.41 10.55
CA THR A 862 -20.65 45.51 10.35
C THR A 862 -21.00 46.16 9.00
N ARG A 863 -20.26 47.20 8.57
CA ARG A 863 -20.47 47.84 7.26
C ARG A 863 -20.12 46.90 6.12
N ALA A 864 -19.01 46.18 6.23
CA ALA A 864 -18.58 45.23 5.21
C ALA A 864 -19.57 44.07 5.06
N GLU A 865 -20.07 43.49 6.16
CA GLU A 865 -21.10 42.45 6.16
C GLU A 865 -22.38 42.89 5.43
N ALA A 866 -22.81 44.15 5.61
CA ALA A 866 -24.01 44.69 4.98
C ALA A 866 -23.89 44.81 3.44
N VAL A 867 -22.69 45.04 2.92
CA VAL A 867 -22.42 45.25 1.49
C VAL A 867 -21.96 43.97 0.80
N ALA A 868 -21.43 42.99 1.53
CA ALA A 868 -20.89 41.73 1.00
C ALA A 868 -21.80 41.01 -0.02
N PRO A 869 -23.14 40.89 0.16
CA PRO A 869 -24.01 40.23 -0.82
C PRO A 869 -24.04 40.88 -2.22
N GLN A 870 -23.54 42.11 -2.36
CA GLN A 870 -23.42 42.80 -3.66
C GLN A 870 -22.16 42.38 -4.42
N TRP A 871 -21.16 41.83 -3.72
CA TRP A 871 -19.82 41.51 -4.23
C TRP A 871 -19.47 40.02 -4.19
N PHE A 872 -20.27 39.23 -3.49
CA PHE A 872 -20.11 37.78 -3.35
C PHE A 872 -21.46 37.09 -3.57
N SER A 873 -21.47 35.99 -4.34
CA SER A 873 -22.72 35.22 -4.53
C SER A 873 -23.08 34.39 -3.29
N ARG A 874 -22.07 34.04 -2.50
CA ARG A 874 -22.16 33.28 -1.26
C ARG A 874 -21.44 34.04 -0.14
N VAL A 875 -22.13 34.21 0.98
CA VAL A 875 -21.61 34.87 2.19
C VAL A 875 -21.58 33.84 3.32
N PRO A 876 -20.45 33.64 4.02
CA PRO A 876 -20.36 32.69 5.13
C PRO A 876 -21.38 32.99 6.23
N ALA A 877 -21.90 31.95 6.88
CA ALA A 877 -22.88 32.09 7.95
C ALA A 877 -22.24 32.52 9.29
N ALA A 878 -20.98 32.13 9.51
CA ALA A 878 -20.23 32.52 10.70
C ALA A 878 -20.00 34.03 10.72
N ARG A 879 -20.09 34.64 11.91
CA ARG A 879 -19.77 36.05 12.13
C ARG A 879 -18.42 36.20 12.80
N CYS A 880 -17.74 37.31 12.52
CA CYS A 880 -16.46 37.61 13.15
C CYS A 880 -16.67 38.19 14.55
N VAL A 881 -15.99 37.62 15.54
CA VAL A 881 -15.90 38.19 16.88
C VAL A 881 -14.73 39.18 16.91
N VAL A 882 -14.90 40.36 17.52
CA VAL A 882 -13.84 41.37 17.66
C VAL A 882 -13.57 41.64 19.13
N VAL A 883 -12.36 41.31 19.59
CA VAL A 883 -11.93 41.38 21.00
C VAL A 883 -10.53 41.96 21.14
N PRO A 884 -10.15 42.49 22.32
CA PRO A 884 -8.78 42.88 22.56
C PRO A 884 -7.84 41.68 22.58
N VAL A 885 -6.58 41.88 22.16
CA VAL A 885 -5.49 40.93 22.42
C VAL A 885 -5.36 40.71 23.95
N PRO A 886 -5.17 39.47 24.42
CA PRO A 886 -4.98 39.17 25.84
C PRO A 886 -3.87 40.03 26.49
N GLU A 887 -4.09 40.50 27.72
CA GLU A 887 -3.17 41.43 28.41
C GLU A 887 -1.74 40.86 28.56
N ALA A 888 -1.63 39.54 28.77
CA ALA A 888 -0.35 38.85 28.89
C ALA A 888 0.51 38.91 27.62
N GLU A 889 -0.10 39.15 26.47
CA GLU A 889 0.57 39.18 25.15
C GLU A 889 0.63 40.60 24.58
N ALA A 890 -0.25 41.50 25.02
CA ALA A 890 -0.50 42.77 24.35
C ALA A 890 0.72 43.69 24.21
N ALA A 891 1.65 43.67 25.18
CA ALA A 891 2.85 44.52 25.15
C ALA A 891 3.92 44.05 24.14
N SER A 892 3.94 42.77 23.80
CA SER A 892 4.90 42.16 22.87
C SER A 892 4.25 41.61 21.59
N GLY A 893 2.93 41.62 21.52
CA GLY A 893 2.13 41.06 20.44
C GLY A 893 2.00 41.99 19.22
N THR A 894 1.53 41.43 18.11
CA THR A 894 1.32 42.16 16.86
C THR A 894 0.23 43.23 16.99
N ILE A 895 0.07 44.05 15.96
CA ILE A 895 -0.98 45.08 15.90
C ILE A 895 -2.39 44.45 15.89
N ALA A 896 -2.52 43.32 15.22
CA ALA A 896 -3.73 42.55 15.05
C ALA A 896 -3.37 41.11 14.64
N TYR A 897 -4.29 40.18 14.87
CA TYR A 897 -4.28 38.87 14.23
C TYR A 897 -5.68 38.28 14.16
N TYR A 898 -5.90 37.38 13.21
CA TYR A 898 -7.11 36.58 13.08
C TYR A 898 -6.85 35.12 13.46
N LEU A 899 -7.78 34.54 14.21
CA LEU A 899 -7.81 33.11 14.50
C LEU A 899 -9.07 32.50 13.85
N PRO A 900 -8.93 31.46 12.99
CA PRO A 900 -10.07 30.83 12.34
C PRO A 900 -10.99 30.10 13.33
N PRO A 901 -12.28 29.95 12.99
CA PRO A 901 -13.18 29.09 13.74
C PRO A 901 -12.68 27.64 13.73
N SER A 902 -12.97 26.88 14.78
CA SER A 902 -12.69 25.44 14.79
C SER A 902 -13.76 24.68 13.98
N PHE A 903 -13.38 23.54 13.39
CA PHE A 903 -14.32 22.71 12.60
C PHE A 903 -15.40 22.06 13.48
N ASP A 904 -15.10 21.84 14.76
CA ASP A 904 -16.05 21.30 15.76
C ASP A 904 -16.98 22.38 16.37
N GLY A 905 -16.77 23.66 16.03
CA GLY A 905 -17.56 24.78 16.54
C GLY A 905 -17.25 25.20 17.98
N SER A 906 -16.25 24.60 18.64
CA SER A 906 -15.80 24.99 19.99
C SER A 906 -15.27 26.43 20.08
N ARG A 907 -14.73 26.98 18.97
CA ARG A 907 -14.17 28.33 18.90
C ARG A 907 -14.71 29.12 17.69
N PRO A 908 -15.18 30.36 17.86
CA PRO A 908 -15.58 31.22 16.75
C PRO A 908 -14.38 31.85 16.05
N GLY A 909 -14.56 32.27 14.80
CA GLY A 909 -13.59 33.10 14.08
C GLY A 909 -13.44 34.46 14.75
N THR A 910 -12.23 34.79 15.18
CA THR A 910 -11.99 35.92 16.08
C THR A 910 -10.87 36.82 15.55
N TYR A 911 -11.19 38.10 15.38
CA TYR A 911 -10.25 39.18 15.13
C TYR A 911 -9.82 39.79 16.47
N TYR A 912 -8.55 39.61 16.81
CA TYR A 912 -7.92 40.22 17.97
C TYR A 912 -7.25 41.54 17.58
N ALA A 913 -7.71 42.63 18.18
CA ALA A 913 -7.15 43.97 17.95
C ALA A 913 -6.35 44.41 19.18
N ASN A 914 -5.10 44.82 18.99
CA ASN A 914 -4.22 45.13 20.12
C ASN A 914 -4.50 46.54 20.68
N THR A 915 -5.07 46.59 21.88
CA THR A 915 -5.41 47.84 22.59
C THR A 915 -4.29 48.38 23.48
N TYR A 916 -3.17 47.65 23.59
CA TYR A 916 -2.01 48.11 24.35
C TYR A 916 -1.46 49.41 23.77
N GLU A 917 -1.27 50.40 24.64
CA GLU A 917 -0.91 51.77 24.28
C GLU A 917 -1.72 52.34 23.11
N ALA A 918 -3.04 52.13 23.09
CA ALA A 918 -3.89 52.61 21.99
C ALA A 918 -3.65 54.09 21.61
N SER A 919 -3.35 54.95 22.58
CA SER A 919 -3.05 56.37 22.34
C SER A 919 -1.74 56.67 21.60
N SER A 920 -0.86 55.68 21.42
CA SER A 920 0.32 55.79 20.54
C SER A 920 0.09 55.22 19.15
N ARG A 921 -1.03 54.49 18.92
CA ARG A 921 -1.33 53.80 17.66
C ARG A 921 -2.09 54.68 16.66
N PRO A 922 -1.79 54.57 15.36
CA PRO A 922 -2.48 55.33 14.31
C PRO A 922 -3.93 54.87 14.16
N ARG A 923 -4.89 55.79 14.27
CA ARG A 923 -6.32 55.48 14.07
C ARG A 923 -6.74 55.28 12.62
N PHE A 924 -6.01 55.90 11.70
CA PHE A 924 -6.37 55.94 10.28
C PHE A 924 -6.15 54.61 9.56
N THR A 925 -5.35 53.69 10.11
CA THR A 925 -5.11 52.34 9.53
C THR A 925 -6.14 51.30 9.96
N SER A 926 -7.04 51.63 10.90
CA SER A 926 -7.98 50.67 11.52
C SER A 926 -8.84 49.91 10.51
N GLU A 927 -9.41 50.65 9.54
CA GLU A 927 -10.39 50.08 8.61
C GLU A 927 -9.73 49.09 7.65
N ALA A 928 -8.55 49.44 7.12
CA ALA A 928 -7.79 48.54 6.26
C ALA A 928 -7.44 47.23 7.00
N ILE A 929 -6.98 47.32 8.26
CA ILE A 929 -6.69 46.15 9.08
C ILE A 929 -7.97 45.33 9.35
N ALA A 930 -9.09 45.98 9.66
CA ALA A 930 -10.37 45.28 9.87
C ALA A 930 -10.86 44.56 8.61
N PHE A 931 -10.71 45.16 7.43
CA PHE A 931 -11.07 44.52 6.16
C PHE A 931 -10.12 43.38 5.77
N HIS A 932 -8.84 43.47 6.17
CA HIS A 932 -7.86 42.40 6.01
C HIS A 932 -8.15 41.19 6.90
N GLU A 933 -8.33 41.42 8.21
CA GLU A 933 -8.48 40.34 9.19
C GLU A 933 -9.89 39.73 9.23
N ALA A 934 -10.92 40.54 8.92
CA ALA A 934 -12.31 40.13 9.04
C ALA A 934 -13.02 40.02 7.69
N VAL A 935 -13.85 41.01 7.33
CA VAL A 935 -14.74 40.96 6.15
C VAL A 935 -14.35 42.09 5.20
N PRO A 936 -14.03 41.82 3.92
CA PRO A 936 -14.10 40.53 3.22
C PRO A 936 -12.79 39.69 3.23
N GLY A 937 -11.83 39.99 4.12
CA GLY A 937 -10.53 39.29 4.20
C GLY A 937 -10.56 37.92 4.88
N HIS A 938 -9.63 37.69 5.83
CA HIS A 938 -9.33 36.36 6.41
C HIS A 938 -10.54 35.67 7.03
N HIS A 939 -11.34 36.36 7.84
CA HIS A 939 -12.56 35.75 8.39
C HIS A 939 -13.51 35.26 7.32
N PHE A 940 -13.73 36.07 6.29
CA PHE A 940 -14.62 35.71 5.19
C PHE A 940 -14.05 34.50 4.41
N GLN A 941 -12.78 34.56 4.02
CA GLN A 941 -12.11 33.48 3.27
C GLN A 941 -12.10 32.14 4.03
N LEU A 942 -11.68 32.17 5.30
CA LEU A 942 -11.47 30.96 6.08
C LEU A 942 -12.80 30.37 6.58
N SER A 943 -13.81 31.20 6.88
CA SER A 943 -15.16 30.69 7.17
C SER A 943 -15.81 30.11 5.92
N PHE A 944 -15.57 30.72 4.74
CA PHE A 944 -16.09 30.22 3.47
C PHE A 944 -15.58 28.82 3.14
N VAL A 945 -14.26 28.58 3.25
CA VAL A 945 -13.68 27.27 2.91
C VAL A 945 -14.15 26.17 3.87
N GLN A 946 -14.43 26.50 5.13
CA GLN A 946 -14.99 25.53 6.08
C GLN A 946 -16.37 25.02 5.67
N GLU A 947 -17.17 25.82 4.96
CA GLU A 947 -18.48 25.39 4.45
C GLU A 947 -18.39 24.50 3.19
N LEU A 948 -17.21 24.32 2.60
CA LEU A 948 -16.97 23.50 1.40
C LEU A 948 -16.79 22.00 1.74
N THR A 949 -17.84 21.37 2.28
CA THR A 949 -17.79 19.97 2.76
C THR A 949 -17.59 18.91 1.68
N GLY A 950 -17.79 19.26 0.40
CA GLY A 950 -17.51 18.38 -0.74
C GLY A 950 -16.04 18.30 -1.15
N LEU A 951 -15.15 19.08 -0.52
CA LEU A 951 -13.71 19.07 -0.80
C LEU A 951 -12.96 18.13 0.16
N PRO A 952 -11.86 17.49 -0.29
CA PRO A 952 -10.92 16.83 0.61
C PRO A 952 -10.46 17.77 1.72
N MET A 953 -10.29 17.23 2.94
CA MET A 953 -9.94 18.03 4.11
C MET A 953 -8.64 18.83 3.90
N LEU A 954 -7.66 18.27 3.17
CA LEU A 954 -6.42 18.96 2.80
C LEU A 954 -6.69 20.34 2.20
N ARG A 955 -7.63 20.47 1.24
CA ARG A 955 -7.97 21.74 0.57
C ARG A 955 -8.68 22.74 1.48
N ARG A 956 -9.06 22.34 2.69
CA ARG A 956 -9.73 23.19 3.68
C ARG A 956 -8.79 23.73 4.75
N VAL A 957 -7.60 23.16 4.90
CA VAL A 957 -6.64 23.53 5.96
C VAL A 957 -5.20 23.76 5.49
N VAL A 958 -4.84 23.38 4.26
CA VAL A 958 -3.47 23.52 3.76
C VAL A 958 -3.04 24.99 3.72
N PRO A 959 -1.86 25.36 4.27
CA PRO A 959 -1.44 26.76 4.35
C PRO A 959 -0.60 27.16 3.13
N PHE A 960 -1.21 27.84 2.15
CA PHE A 960 -0.48 28.55 1.09
C PHE A 960 -0.44 30.06 1.40
N THR A 961 0.69 30.54 1.93
CA THR A 961 0.87 31.92 2.39
C THR A 961 0.40 32.94 1.36
N ALA A 962 0.88 32.87 0.12
CA ALA A 962 0.51 33.86 -0.90
C ALA A 962 -0.97 33.81 -1.32
N TYR A 963 -1.65 32.67 -1.22
CA TYR A 963 -3.09 32.62 -1.49
C TYR A 963 -3.89 33.26 -0.34
N LEU A 964 -3.54 32.94 0.91
CA LEU A 964 -4.21 33.47 2.10
C LEU A 964 -3.94 34.97 2.28
N GLU A 965 -2.67 35.34 2.38
CA GLU A 965 -2.26 36.73 2.62
C GLU A 965 -2.48 37.62 1.39
N GLY A 966 -2.39 37.03 0.19
CA GLY A 966 -2.75 37.71 -1.04
C GLY A 966 -4.23 38.08 -1.10
N TRP A 967 -5.11 37.20 -0.62
CA TRP A 967 -6.54 37.49 -0.50
C TRP A 967 -6.79 38.62 0.49
N GLY A 968 -6.20 38.56 1.70
CA GLY A 968 -6.32 39.62 2.69
C GLY A 968 -5.91 40.99 2.14
N LEU A 969 -4.78 41.06 1.44
CA LEU A 969 -4.30 42.33 0.84
C LEU A 969 -5.10 42.74 -0.41
N TYR A 970 -5.65 41.79 -1.17
CA TYR A 970 -6.62 42.09 -2.25
C TYR A 970 -7.92 42.68 -1.68
N ALA A 971 -8.40 42.13 -0.56
CA ALA A 971 -9.61 42.59 0.12
C ALA A 971 -9.50 44.05 0.60
N GLU A 972 -8.32 44.50 1.01
CA GLU A 972 -8.09 45.91 1.40
C GLU A 972 -8.37 46.90 0.25
N ARG A 973 -7.95 46.57 -0.97
CA ARG A 973 -8.22 47.39 -2.18
C ARG A 973 -9.65 47.19 -2.68
N LEU A 974 -10.16 45.96 -2.61
CA LEU A 974 -11.56 45.66 -2.92
C LEU A 974 -12.50 46.49 -2.04
N ALA A 975 -12.17 46.70 -0.76
CA ALA A 975 -12.97 47.52 0.14
C ALA A 975 -13.11 48.99 -0.32
N ASP A 976 -12.12 49.54 -1.03
CA ASP A 976 -12.23 50.87 -1.66
C ASP A 976 -13.23 50.83 -2.83
N GLU A 977 -13.18 49.79 -3.68
CA GLU A 977 -14.14 49.57 -4.76
C GLU A 977 -15.57 49.36 -4.24
N MET A 978 -15.71 48.72 -3.08
CA MET A 978 -16.97 48.52 -2.36
C MET A 978 -17.52 49.80 -1.71
N GLY A 979 -16.72 50.88 -1.65
CA GLY A 979 -17.07 52.14 -1.00
C GLY A 979 -17.12 52.06 0.53
N LEU A 980 -16.29 51.22 1.14
CA LEU A 980 -16.32 50.97 2.60
C LEU A 980 -15.47 51.94 3.44
N TYR A 981 -14.43 52.55 2.86
CA TYR A 981 -13.63 53.57 3.52
C TYR A 981 -14.43 54.86 3.71
N LEU A 982 -14.36 55.43 4.91
CA LEU A 982 -15.18 56.60 5.27
C LEU A 982 -14.74 57.89 4.56
N ASP A 983 -13.44 58.05 4.31
CA ASP A 983 -12.85 59.29 3.83
C ASP A 983 -11.43 59.09 3.28
N ASP A 984 -10.83 60.17 2.74
CA ASP A 984 -9.46 60.16 2.24
C ASP A 984 -8.41 59.85 3.33
N LEU A 985 -8.71 60.08 4.62
CA LEU A 985 -7.80 59.75 5.72
C LEU A 985 -7.72 58.23 5.96
N THR A 986 -8.85 57.55 5.97
CA THR A 986 -8.91 56.08 6.07
C THR A 986 -8.33 55.40 4.82
N ARG A 987 -8.46 56.03 3.64
CA ARG A 987 -7.75 55.59 2.40
C ARG A 987 -6.23 55.76 2.50
N LEU A 988 -5.72 56.81 3.15
CA LEU A 988 -4.27 56.90 3.48
C LEU A 988 -3.83 55.77 4.43
N GLY A 989 -4.73 55.25 5.26
CA GLY A 989 -4.52 54.05 6.06
C GLY A 989 -4.30 52.80 5.23
N MET A 990 -5.14 52.57 4.22
CA MET A 990 -4.95 51.50 3.24
C MET A 990 -3.60 51.65 2.51
N LEU A 991 -3.25 52.85 2.02
CA LEU A 991 -1.95 53.08 1.38
C LEU A 991 -0.77 52.78 2.31
N THR A 992 -0.94 52.98 3.62
CA THR A 992 0.07 52.67 4.63
C THR A 992 0.29 51.16 4.76
N GLN A 993 -0.79 50.38 4.76
CA GLN A 993 -0.68 48.93 4.74
C GLN A 993 -0.08 48.43 3.41
N ASP A 994 -0.51 49.00 2.28
CA ASP A 994 -0.02 48.68 0.94
C ASP A 994 1.48 48.96 0.75
N SER A 995 1.95 50.14 1.15
CA SER A 995 3.36 50.55 1.01
C SER A 995 4.28 49.73 1.91
N MET A 996 3.81 49.30 3.08
CA MET A 996 4.52 48.33 3.90
C MET A 996 4.68 46.97 3.19
N ARG A 997 3.61 46.42 2.59
CA ARG A 997 3.73 45.14 1.84
C ARG A 997 4.49 45.28 0.52
N ALA A 998 4.49 46.45 -0.11
CA ALA A 998 5.39 46.74 -1.24
C ALA A 998 6.86 46.79 -0.77
N GLY A 999 7.09 47.43 0.38
CA GLY A 999 8.38 47.48 1.05
C GLY A 999 8.91 46.09 1.36
N ARG A 1000 8.07 45.16 1.85
CA ARG A 1000 8.41 43.76 2.11
C ARG A 1000 9.08 43.07 0.91
N LEU A 1001 8.59 43.27 -0.31
CA LEU A 1001 9.23 42.71 -1.51
C LEU A 1001 10.67 43.19 -1.67
N VAL A 1002 10.91 44.47 -1.42
CA VAL A 1002 12.23 45.10 -1.61
C VAL A 1002 13.18 44.71 -0.49
N VAL A 1003 12.74 44.79 0.76
CA VAL A 1003 13.63 44.53 1.91
C VAL A 1003 13.93 43.05 2.10
N ASP A 1004 12.97 42.15 1.94
CA ASP A 1004 13.19 40.71 2.12
C ASP A 1004 14.19 40.20 1.06
N THR A 1005 13.96 40.53 -0.22
CA THR A 1005 14.91 40.19 -1.30
C THR A 1005 16.24 40.94 -1.16
N GLY A 1006 16.20 42.19 -0.68
CA GLY A 1006 17.37 42.99 -0.36
C GLY A 1006 18.29 42.30 0.65
N LEU A 1007 17.72 41.88 1.78
CA LEU A 1007 18.40 41.20 2.87
C LEU A 1007 18.92 39.82 2.43
N HIS A 1008 18.08 39.03 1.76
CA HIS A 1008 18.34 37.60 1.58
C HIS A 1008 19.02 37.22 0.26
N ALA A 1009 18.97 38.08 -0.76
CA ALA A 1009 19.58 37.81 -2.06
C ALA A 1009 20.55 38.89 -2.54
N LEU A 1010 20.32 40.17 -2.19
CA LEU A 1010 21.07 41.31 -2.71
C LEU A 1010 22.11 41.89 -1.74
N GLY A 1011 22.27 41.27 -0.57
CA GLY A 1011 23.32 41.60 0.40
C GLY A 1011 23.11 42.90 1.16
N TRP A 1012 21.86 43.32 1.38
CA TRP A 1012 21.57 44.47 2.23
C TRP A 1012 21.85 44.14 3.69
N SER A 1013 22.42 45.12 4.39
CA SER A 1013 22.49 45.12 5.86
C SER A 1013 21.12 45.44 6.48
N ARG A 1014 20.97 45.12 7.77
CA ARG A 1014 19.78 45.47 8.56
C ARG A 1014 19.45 46.96 8.47
N GLN A 1015 20.46 47.82 8.58
CA GLN A 1015 20.28 49.27 8.53
C GLN A 1015 19.77 49.76 7.16
N GLN A 1016 20.25 49.17 6.06
CA GLN A 1016 19.77 49.54 4.72
C GLN A 1016 18.28 49.21 4.53
N ALA A 1017 17.83 48.07 5.06
CA ALA A 1017 16.40 47.71 5.05
C ALA A 1017 15.56 48.68 5.89
N ILE A 1018 16.05 49.08 7.07
CA ILE A 1018 15.39 50.07 7.94
C ILE A 1018 15.29 51.43 7.24
N ASP A 1019 16.40 51.93 6.70
CA ASP A 1019 16.46 53.24 6.04
C ASP A 1019 15.50 53.27 4.84
N TYR A 1020 15.46 52.20 4.04
CA TYR A 1020 14.53 52.08 2.91
C TYR A 1020 13.07 52.20 3.35
N LEU A 1021 12.66 51.51 4.42
CA LEU A 1021 11.29 51.58 4.92
C LEU A 1021 10.95 52.94 5.53
N ILE A 1022 11.90 53.62 6.18
CA ILE A 1022 11.72 54.99 6.70
C ILE A 1022 11.47 55.97 5.55
N GLU A 1023 12.18 55.80 4.44
CA GLU A 1023 12.05 56.68 3.28
C GLU A 1023 10.77 56.43 2.47
N ASN A 1024 10.24 55.21 2.48
CA ASN A 1024 9.17 54.78 1.57
C ASN A 1024 7.83 54.45 2.23
N THR A 1025 7.74 54.51 3.57
CA THR A 1025 6.50 54.22 4.31
C THR A 1025 6.26 55.21 5.46
N PRO A 1026 5.02 55.49 5.86
CA PRO A 1026 4.73 56.34 7.03
C PRO A 1026 4.76 55.57 8.37
N MET A 1027 5.30 54.36 8.42
CA MET A 1027 5.38 53.57 9.65
C MET A 1027 6.28 54.22 10.70
N ALA A 1028 6.05 53.92 11.98
CA ALA A 1028 6.92 54.35 13.05
C ALA A 1028 8.26 53.59 13.01
N LYS A 1029 9.37 54.25 13.35
CA LYS A 1029 10.71 53.65 13.31
C LYS A 1029 10.81 52.35 14.12
N LEU A 1030 10.20 52.32 15.31
CA LEU A 1030 10.20 51.14 16.17
C LEU A 1030 9.49 49.94 15.52
N GLU A 1031 8.39 50.18 14.80
CA GLU A 1031 7.65 49.14 14.07
C GLU A 1031 8.48 48.64 12.88
N ILE A 1032 9.16 49.54 12.16
CA ILE A 1032 10.06 49.19 11.05
C ILE A 1032 11.20 48.29 11.54
N GLU A 1033 11.84 48.63 12.66
CA GLU A 1033 12.93 47.83 13.23
C GLU A 1033 12.45 46.41 13.57
N ALA A 1034 11.29 46.29 14.23
CA ALA A 1034 10.71 44.99 14.58
C ALA A 1034 10.31 44.15 13.34
N GLU A 1035 9.74 44.79 12.32
CA GLU A 1035 9.37 44.12 11.07
C GLU A 1035 10.60 43.66 10.28
N VAL A 1036 11.65 44.48 10.18
CA VAL A 1036 12.92 44.07 9.54
C VAL A 1036 13.53 42.87 10.27
N ASP A 1037 13.50 42.87 11.61
CA ASP A 1037 14.00 41.74 12.39
C ASP A 1037 13.21 40.46 12.10
N ARG A 1038 11.87 40.57 11.98
CA ARG A 1038 11.00 39.46 11.56
C ARG A 1038 11.35 38.97 10.16
N TYR A 1039 11.58 39.87 9.19
CA TYR A 1039 11.90 39.46 7.81
C TYR A 1039 13.22 38.68 7.78
N VAL A 1040 14.22 39.12 8.54
CA VAL A 1040 15.48 38.38 8.68
C VAL A 1040 15.25 36.99 9.32
N ALA A 1041 14.36 36.89 10.30
CA ALA A 1041 14.08 35.65 11.02
C ALA A 1041 13.26 34.63 10.20
N ASN A 1042 12.40 35.10 9.28
CA ASN A 1042 11.52 34.27 8.47
C ASN A 1042 11.61 34.62 6.97
N PRO A 1043 12.72 34.22 6.29
CA PRO A 1043 13.01 34.64 4.92
C PRO A 1043 11.94 34.19 3.93
N GLY A 1044 11.46 35.11 3.09
CA GLY A 1044 10.55 34.80 1.98
C GLY A 1044 9.07 34.89 2.34
N GLN A 1045 8.69 34.71 3.61
CA GLN A 1045 7.28 34.77 4.05
C GLN A 1045 6.65 36.13 3.76
N ALA A 1046 7.42 37.21 3.94
CA ALA A 1046 6.99 38.58 3.69
C ALA A 1046 6.60 38.84 2.22
N LEU A 1047 7.10 38.02 1.28
CA LEU A 1047 6.82 38.15 -0.15
C LEU A 1047 5.40 37.71 -0.51
N GLY A 1048 4.85 36.74 0.22
CA GLY A 1048 3.57 36.09 -0.11
C GLY A 1048 2.41 37.09 -0.21
N TYR A 1049 2.34 38.08 0.67
CA TYR A 1049 1.30 39.11 0.72
C TYR A 1049 1.13 39.83 -0.63
N MET A 1050 2.19 40.51 -1.08
CA MET A 1050 2.14 41.35 -2.26
C MET A 1050 2.13 40.52 -3.54
N VAL A 1051 2.88 39.41 -3.60
CA VAL A 1051 2.83 38.50 -4.74
C VAL A 1051 1.41 37.96 -4.94
N GLY A 1052 0.80 37.47 -3.86
CA GLY A 1052 -0.55 36.95 -3.88
C GLY A 1052 -1.58 37.94 -4.39
N ARG A 1053 -1.59 39.17 -3.84
CA ARG A 1053 -2.49 40.22 -4.32
C ARG A 1053 -2.28 40.51 -5.79
N LEU A 1054 -1.02 40.71 -6.22
CA LEU A 1054 -0.72 41.08 -7.60
C LEU A 1054 -1.13 39.98 -8.57
N GLU A 1055 -0.99 38.71 -8.21
CA GLU A 1055 -1.46 37.60 -9.03
C GLU A 1055 -3.00 37.56 -9.09
N ILE A 1056 -3.71 37.72 -7.96
CA ILE A 1056 -5.19 37.81 -7.95
C ILE A 1056 -5.67 38.97 -8.84
N GLN A 1057 -5.04 40.15 -8.73
CA GLN A 1057 -5.35 41.30 -9.57
C GLN A 1057 -5.02 41.05 -11.05
N ARG A 1058 -3.92 40.37 -11.35
CA ARG A 1058 -3.52 40.02 -12.72
C ARG A 1058 -4.57 39.11 -13.37
N VAL A 1059 -4.98 38.05 -12.69
CA VAL A 1059 -5.97 37.10 -13.22
C VAL A 1059 -7.36 37.75 -13.32
N ARG A 1060 -7.75 38.60 -12.35
CA ARG A 1060 -8.98 39.42 -12.44
C ARG A 1060 -8.97 40.33 -13.66
N ALA A 1061 -7.91 41.12 -13.84
CA ALA A 1061 -7.79 42.05 -14.97
C ALA A 1061 -7.75 41.31 -16.31
N GLY A 1062 -7.20 40.09 -16.35
CA GLY A 1062 -7.29 39.20 -17.49
C GLY A 1062 -8.73 38.82 -17.82
N ALA A 1063 -9.49 38.38 -16.82
CA ALA A 1063 -10.90 38.02 -16.96
C ALA A 1063 -11.79 39.20 -17.37
N GLU A 1064 -11.60 40.38 -16.76
CA GLU A 1064 -12.31 41.61 -17.11
C GLU A 1064 -12.08 41.98 -18.59
N ARG A 1065 -10.83 41.90 -19.08
CA ARG A 1065 -10.52 42.16 -20.49
C ARG A 1065 -11.14 41.12 -21.43
N ALA A 1066 -11.18 39.85 -21.03
CA ALA A 1066 -11.66 38.77 -21.87
C ALA A 1066 -13.20 38.73 -21.96
N LEU A 1067 -13.89 38.97 -20.85
CA LEU A 1067 -15.36 38.90 -20.77
C LEU A 1067 -16.04 40.25 -21.01
N GLY A 1068 -15.34 41.37 -20.83
CA GLY A 1068 -15.88 42.71 -21.07
C GLY A 1068 -17.14 42.97 -20.25
N ALA A 1069 -18.27 43.22 -20.92
CA ALA A 1069 -19.55 43.49 -20.27
C ALA A 1069 -20.17 42.27 -19.57
N ASP A 1070 -19.71 41.05 -19.88
CA ASP A 1070 -20.20 39.80 -19.30
C ASP A 1070 -19.42 39.38 -18.03
N PHE A 1071 -18.42 40.16 -17.63
CA PHE A 1071 -17.70 39.94 -16.37
C PHE A 1071 -18.61 40.24 -15.17
N ASP A 1072 -18.77 39.27 -14.27
CA ASP A 1072 -19.41 39.44 -12.96
C ASP A 1072 -18.37 39.18 -11.85
N ILE A 1073 -18.13 40.21 -11.02
CA ILE A 1073 -17.17 40.15 -9.92
C ILE A 1073 -17.53 39.07 -8.88
N ARG A 1074 -18.83 38.79 -8.69
CA ARG A 1074 -19.31 37.78 -7.75
C ARG A 1074 -18.92 36.38 -8.22
N GLU A 1075 -19.04 36.13 -9.52
CA GLU A 1075 -18.63 34.85 -10.11
C GLU A 1075 -17.11 34.69 -10.10
N PHE A 1076 -16.35 35.76 -10.33
CA PHE A 1076 -14.90 35.73 -10.17
C PHE A 1076 -14.52 35.33 -8.74
N HIS A 1077 -15.13 35.96 -7.72
CA HIS A 1077 -14.88 35.58 -6.32
C HIS A 1077 -15.32 34.15 -6.00
N ASP A 1078 -16.37 33.62 -6.65
CA ASP A 1078 -16.74 32.21 -6.51
C ASP A 1078 -15.66 31.27 -7.07
N VAL A 1079 -14.98 31.63 -8.16
CA VAL A 1079 -13.87 30.83 -8.70
C VAL A 1079 -12.69 30.85 -7.74
N VAL A 1080 -12.34 32.04 -7.22
CA VAL A 1080 -11.24 32.21 -6.27
C VAL A 1080 -11.50 31.40 -5.00
N LEU A 1081 -12.62 31.63 -4.32
CA LEU A 1081 -12.90 31.04 -2.99
C LEU A 1081 -13.53 29.63 -3.06
N GLY A 1082 -14.27 29.32 -4.12
CA GLY A 1082 -15.09 28.09 -4.28
C GLY A 1082 -14.30 26.79 -4.39
N ASN A 1083 -12.99 26.89 -4.61
CA ASN A 1083 -12.09 25.75 -4.77
C ASN A 1083 -11.23 25.48 -3.52
N GLY A 1084 -11.53 26.13 -2.40
CA GLY A 1084 -10.73 26.02 -1.19
C GLY A 1084 -9.35 26.64 -1.32
N ILE A 1085 -8.42 26.23 -0.46
CA ILE A 1085 -7.06 26.78 -0.44
C ILE A 1085 -6.20 26.05 -1.48
N LEU A 1086 -5.54 26.82 -2.34
CA LEU A 1086 -4.82 26.32 -3.52
C LEU A 1086 -3.65 27.24 -3.91
N PRO A 1087 -2.64 26.74 -4.64
CA PRO A 1087 -1.52 27.57 -5.08
C PRO A 1087 -1.93 28.55 -6.18
N LEU A 1088 -1.25 29.68 -6.29
CA LEU A 1088 -1.62 30.76 -7.23
C LEU A 1088 -1.54 30.33 -8.70
N SER A 1089 -0.65 29.39 -9.04
CA SER A 1089 -0.56 28.80 -10.37
C SER A 1089 -1.85 28.06 -10.76
N THR A 1090 -2.41 27.27 -9.83
CA THR A 1090 -3.69 26.58 -10.04
C THR A 1090 -4.87 27.57 -10.08
N LEU A 1091 -4.78 28.70 -9.37
CA LEU A 1091 -5.81 29.76 -9.46
C LEU A 1091 -5.90 30.34 -10.88
N ASP A 1092 -4.75 30.61 -11.51
CA ASP A 1092 -4.70 31.14 -12.88
C ASP A 1092 -5.33 30.17 -13.89
N ASP A 1093 -5.02 28.87 -13.76
CA ASP A 1093 -5.63 27.81 -14.56
C ASP A 1093 -7.16 27.80 -14.42
N LEU A 1094 -7.67 27.87 -13.18
CA LEU A 1094 -9.12 27.87 -12.89
C LEU A 1094 -9.85 29.10 -13.44
N VAL A 1095 -9.26 30.29 -13.30
CA VAL A 1095 -9.83 31.53 -13.85
C VAL A 1095 -9.84 31.46 -15.38
N THR A 1096 -8.78 30.94 -15.99
CA THR A 1096 -8.68 30.75 -17.44
C THR A 1096 -9.74 29.77 -17.96
N GLU A 1097 -9.97 28.65 -17.25
CA GLU A 1097 -11.03 27.68 -17.57
C GLU A 1097 -12.42 28.32 -17.47
N TRP A 1098 -12.70 29.05 -16.38
CA TRP A 1098 -13.97 29.75 -16.19
C TRP A 1098 -14.24 30.79 -17.29
N VAL A 1099 -13.24 31.62 -17.61
CA VAL A 1099 -13.32 32.61 -18.70
C VAL A 1099 -13.62 31.92 -20.04
N SER A 1100 -12.93 30.83 -20.35
CA SER A 1100 -13.14 30.08 -21.59
C SER A 1100 -14.54 29.48 -21.67
N ALA A 1101 -15.06 28.94 -20.57
CA ALA A 1101 -16.40 28.39 -20.48
C ALA A 1101 -17.49 29.46 -20.62
N ARG A 1102 -17.21 30.71 -20.24
CA ARG A 1102 -18.12 31.85 -20.39
C ARG A 1102 -18.07 32.46 -21.78
N ALA A 1103 -16.88 32.64 -22.35
CA ALA A 1103 -16.70 33.19 -23.70
C ALA A 1103 -17.21 32.25 -24.82
N GLY A 1104 -17.34 30.94 -24.53
CA GLY A 1104 -17.91 29.95 -25.45
C GLY A 1104 -19.44 29.81 -25.41
N ARG A 1105 -20.13 30.55 -24.55
CA ARG A 1105 -21.59 30.66 -24.47
C ARG A 1105 -22.05 31.94 -25.17
#